data_AF-A0A098R076-F1
#
_entry.id   AF-A0A098R076-F1
#
_cell.length_a   1.000
_cell.length_b   1.000
_cell.length_c   1.000
_cell.angle_alpha   90.00
_cell.angle_beta   90.00
_cell.angle_gamma   90.00
#
_symmetry.space_group_name_H-M   'P 1'
#
loop_
_entity.id
_entity.type
_entity.pdbx_description
1 polymer ?
#
loop_
_entity_poly.entity_id
_entity_poly.type
_entity_poly.pdbx_seq_one_letter_code
_entity_poly.pdbx_strand_id
1 'polypeptide(L)'
;MSDISIPGVSSRFNTGQMVEELVKAERVPLDRLETRKTDLETQRSTWQSFNRQLTVLRDAARSLFSFENPFNDRSAVSSNESVLTASSDRNTPEGISSIVVNKVAKPDKFISEPVPNDFEVPQGIYEFSVGSTPITLRFRGGNLEEFSAALNQRNPELLGSAVIRNRRDSYVLTLESKLPGTENALGFSGDAQELALDLGLIAPAEEPGFSPDLASLANNESVSFQDGVLSLKPGSNLRIPLPKDGFNPNMMLSYQAVLHPLDESTSVIPPPEGPQITSPGAAEFQGIRLPDLPSTAPLPEYQAPAPPPRQDTQRVLQVNVDGQVVDLPQVPLRTPQNFTLAFSELGIPSELVITNSNTHRNLELSALEISDPTVRGDYQPLNPVSVASDAEIELEGVRIERPTNTMDDVIPGVTLTIKRESPEPVTLSIEPDRERIKDVLIEFVATYNQVIRDINILTRNQPEIVEEISYFTPEEKEEAMERLGSLQGNSTLNTIKNRLQTITMSPYDTRAGNDMRLLAQVGIATNASSQGGAGINASRLRGYLEINESALDQALLQNLPAVKELFGTDSDGDLLVDSGVAFKIDELMRPFVQTGGIITTNTQSIDRQIDRTDEEISSYEDYLAGYEQRMKEQFGRMESAINSLETQSRDIQGLNPQNQN
;
A
#
# COMPACT_ATOMS: atom_id res chain seq x y z
N MET A 1 -1.71 7.25 64.27
CA MET A 1 -2.26 7.94 65.45
C MET A 1 -1.35 7.68 66.62
N SER A 2 -1.06 8.71 67.41
CA SER A 2 -0.24 8.63 68.62
C SER A 2 -0.85 7.67 69.63
N ASP A 3 -0.03 6.71 70.08
CA ASP A 3 -0.34 5.73 71.11
C ASP A 3 -0.57 6.44 72.46
N ILE A 4 -1.81 6.86 72.70
CA ILE A 4 -2.25 7.37 74.00
C ILE A 4 -2.46 6.13 74.88
N SER A 5 -1.38 5.71 75.53
CA SER A 5 -1.43 4.76 76.63
C SER A 5 -2.13 5.43 77.82
N ILE A 6 -3.40 5.10 78.02
CA ILE A 6 -4.13 5.48 79.24
C ILE A 6 -3.57 4.61 80.38
N PRO A 7 -2.95 5.21 81.42
CA PRO A 7 -2.46 4.45 82.56
C PRO A 7 -3.64 3.86 83.32
N GLY A 8 -3.86 2.55 83.23
CA GLY A 8 -4.95 1.88 83.95
C GLY A 8 -5.51 0.62 83.29
N VAL A 9 -5.18 0.30 82.03
CA VAL A 9 -5.58 -0.97 81.40
C VAL A 9 -4.49 -2.01 81.68
N SER A 10 -4.60 -2.72 82.80
CA SER A 10 -3.64 -3.76 83.18
C SER A 10 -4.13 -5.13 82.70
N SER A 11 -3.23 -6.02 82.28
CA SER A 11 -3.53 -7.35 81.72
C SER A 11 -4.18 -8.33 82.72
N ARG A 12 -4.72 -7.87 83.85
CA ARG A 12 -5.22 -8.71 84.94
C ARG A 12 -6.69 -9.13 84.74
N PHE A 13 -7.48 -8.30 84.07
CA PHE A 13 -8.92 -8.56 83.81
C PHE A 13 -9.27 -8.63 82.32
N ASN A 14 -8.28 -8.60 81.41
CA ASN A 14 -8.46 -8.64 79.95
C ASN A 14 -9.50 -7.64 79.39
N THR A 15 -9.68 -6.49 80.07
CA THR A 15 -10.65 -5.45 79.71
C THR A 15 -10.44 -4.91 78.29
N GLY A 16 -9.19 -4.82 77.84
CA GLY A 16 -8.86 -4.47 76.46
C GLY A 16 -9.41 -5.47 75.41
N GLN A 17 -9.32 -6.77 75.68
CA GLN A 17 -9.87 -7.80 74.78
C GLN A 17 -11.41 -7.77 74.76
N MET A 18 -12.06 -7.54 75.90
CA MET A 18 -13.52 -7.41 75.94
C MET A 18 -14.02 -6.20 75.14
N VAL A 19 -13.33 -5.07 75.24
CA VAL A 19 -13.64 -3.88 74.43
C VAL A 19 -13.46 -4.18 72.94
N GLU A 20 -12.37 -4.84 72.55
CA GLU A 20 -12.12 -5.25 71.17
C GLU A 20 -13.22 -6.19 70.63
N GLU A 21 -13.64 -7.19 71.41
CA GLU A 21 -14.73 -8.11 71.04
C GLU A 21 -16.08 -7.39 70.89
N LEU A 22 -16.39 -6.44 71.78
CA LEU A 22 -17.61 -5.63 71.69
C LEU A 22 -17.61 -4.71 70.47
N VAL A 23 -16.48 -4.06 70.18
CA VAL A 23 -16.33 -3.22 68.99
C VAL A 23 -16.43 -4.07 67.72
N LYS A 24 -15.83 -5.27 67.72
CA LYS A 24 -15.92 -6.21 66.59
C LYS A 24 -17.36 -6.67 66.33
N ALA A 25 -18.15 -6.94 67.37
CA ALA A 25 -19.56 -7.26 67.22
C ALA A 25 -20.36 -6.07 66.65
N GLU A 26 -20.07 -4.85 67.11
CA GLU A 26 -20.72 -3.62 66.64
C GLU A 26 -20.31 -3.24 65.20
N ARG A 27 -19.16 -3.74 64.70
CA ARG A 27 -18.64 -3.52 63.34
C ARG A 27 -19.40 -4.30 62.25
N VAL A 28 -20.18 -5.33 62.59
CA VAL A 28 -20.89 -6.17 61.59
C VAL A 28 -21.71 -5.37 60.55
N PRO A 29 -22.43 -4.29 60.90
CA PRO A 29 -23.13 -3.46 59.91
C PRO A 29 -22.18 -2.70 58.98
N LEU A 30 -21.02 -2.25 59.46
CA LEU A 30 -19.98 -1.65 58.63
C LEU A 30 -19.47 -2.67 57.60
N ASP A 31 -19.13 -3.88 58.03
CA ASP A 31 -18.64 -4.94 57.13
C ASP A 31 -19.67 -5.29 56.03
N ARG A 32 -20.98 -5.19 56.34
CA ARG A 32 -22.06 -5.35 55.35
C ARG A 32 -22.13 -4.20 54.36
N LEU A 33 -21.93 -2.96 54.82
CA LEU A 33 -21.88 -1.79 53.94
C LEU A 33 -20.65 -1.82 53.04
N GLU A 34 -19.47 -2.19 53.58
CA GLU A 34 -18.23 -2.39 52.82
C GLU A 34 -18.41 -3.48 51.74
N THR A 35 -19.04 -4.62 52.10
CA THR A 35 -19.39 -5.67 51.13
C THR A 35 -20.34 -5.13 50.05
N ARG A 36 -21.40 -4.41 50.44
CA ARG A 36 -22.36 -3.83 49.50
C ARG A 36 -21.71 -2.83 48.55
N LYS A 37 -20.79 -2.00 49.04
CA LYS A 37 -20.01 -1.08 48.22
C LYS A 37 -19.21 -1.86 47.17
N THR A 38 -18.49 -2.89 47.61
CA THR A 38 -17.68 -3.75 46.73
C THR A 38 -18.53 -4.40 45.64
N ASP A 39 -19.73 -4.90 45.99
CA ASP A 39 -20.68 -5.46 45.03
C ASP A 39 -21.14 -4.41 43.99
N LEU A 40 -21.46 -3.20 44.44
CA LEU A 40 -21.86 -2.10 43.55
C LEU A 40 -20.72 -1.66 42.62
N GLU A 41 -19.50 -1.57 43.13
CA GLU A 41 -18.30 -1.24 42.34
C GLU A 41 -18.03 -2.31 41.27
N THR A 42 -18.22 -3.59 41.62
CA THR A 42 -18.10 -4.73 40.71
C THR A 42 -19.19 -4.70 39.63
N GLN A 43 -20.43 -4.39 40.00
CA GLN A 43 -21.52 -4.21 39.02
C GLN A 43 -21.23 -3.04 38.09
N ARG A 44 -20.73 -1.92 38.62
CA ARG A 44 -20.36 -0.74 37.83
C ARG A 44 -19.28 -1.08 36.80
N SER A 45 -18.18 -1.68 37.23
CA SER A 45 -17.07 -2.05 36.35
C SER A 45 -17.50 -3.07 35.29
N THR A 46 -18.37 -4.01 35.67
CA THR A 46 -19.00 -4.98 34.76
C THR A 46 -19.82 -4.29 33.68
N TRP A 47 -20.69 -3.34 34.03
CA TRP A 47 -21.47 -2.58 33.06
C TRP A 47 -20.59 -1.74 32.13
N GLN A 48 -19.53 -1.12 32.66
CA GLN A 48 -18.58 -0.37 31.85
C GLN A 48 -17.83 -1.26 30.86
N SER A 49 -17.42 -2.46 31.29
CA SER A 49 -16.77 -3.44 30.41
C SER A 49 -17.71 -3.94 29.32
N PHE A 50 -18.93 -4.30 29.71
CA PHE A 50 -19.97 -4.72 28.77
C PHE A 50 -20.30 -3.61 27.76
N ASN A 51 -20.35 -2.34 28.19
CA ASN A 51 -20.55 -1.21 27.27
C ASN A 51 -19.46 -1.11 26.20
N ARG A 52 -18.19 -1.30 26.60
CA ARG A 52 -17.06 -1.32 25.65
C ARG A 52 -17.23 -2.45 24.64
N GLN A 53 -17.58 -3.64 25.09
CA GLN A 53 -17.76 -4.80 24.21
C GLN A 53 -18.95 -4.64 23.24
N LEU A 54 -20.07 -4.09 23.71
CA LEU A 54 -21.19 -3.76 22.81
C LEU A 54 -20.80 -2.68 21.79
N THR A 55 -19.95 -1.73 22.17
CA THR A 55 -19.42 -0.72 21.24
C THR A 55 -18.54 -1.38 20.18
N VAL A 56 -17.64 -2.27 20.58
CA VAL A 56 -16.81 -3.04 19.64
C VAL A 56 -17.66 -3.89 18.68
N LEU A 57 -18.68 -4.61 19.17
CA LEU A 57 -19.60 -5.35 18.30
C LEU A 57 -20.37 -4.41 17.35
N ARG A 58 -20.83 -3.28 17.85
CA ARG A 58 -21.51 -2.27 17.03
C ARG A 58 -20.61 -1.75 15.91
N ASP A 59 -19.35 -1.45 16.22
CA ASP A 59 -18.39 -0.95 15.24
C ASP A 59 -18.00 -2.02 14.22
N ALA A 60 -17.82 -3.28 14.66
CA ALA A 60 -17.59 -4.42 13.79
C ALA A 60 -18.79 -4.72 12.87
N ALA A 61 -20.02 -4.53 13.35
CA ALA A 61 -21.21 -4.63 12.50
C ALA A 61 -21.26 -3.45 11.51
N ARG A 62 -20.98 -2.23 11.97
CA ARG A 62 -20.99 -1.03 11.12
C ARG A 62 -19.97 -1.08 10.00
N SER A 63 -18.79 -1.64 10.24
CA SER A 63 -17.74 -1.78 9.22
C SER A 63 -18.25 -2.55 8.00
N LEU A 64 -19.12 -3.56 8.18
CA LEU A 64 -19.63 -4.41 7.10
C LEU A 64 -20.60 -3.73 6.12
N PHE A 65 -21.23 -2.61 6.49
CA PHE A 65 -22.17 -1.90 5.61
C PHE A 65 -21.86 -0.42 5.39
N SER A 66 -20.91 0.13 6.13
CA SER A 66 -20.47 1.53 5.97
C SER A 66 -19.73 1.78 4.65
N PHE A 67 -19.34 3.03 4.40
CA PHE A 67 -18.51 3.39 3.24
C PHE A 67 -17.20 2.58 3.17
N GLU A 68 -16.64 2.22 4.32
CA GLU A 68 -15.40 1.46 4.42
C GLU A 68 -15.58 -0.06 4.28
N ASN A 69 -16.78 -0.55 3.95
CA ASN A 69 -17.07 -1.98 3.85
C ASN A 69 -16.07 -2.76 2.98
N PRO A 70 -15.68 -3.98 3.41
CA PRO A 70 -14.66 -4.76 2.72
C PRO A 70 -15.16 -5.36 1.40
N PHE A 71 -16.48 -5.42 1.17
CA PHE A 71 -17.05 -6.00 -0.05
C PHE A 71 -16.72 -5.20 -1.32
N ASN A 72 -16.24 -3.97 -1.17
CA ASN A 72 -15.75 -3.13 -2.26
C ASN A 72 -14.21 -3.17 -2.39
N ASP A 73 -13.49 -3.85 -1.50
CA ASP A 73 -12.04 -3.98 -1.60
C ASP A 73 -11.65 -4.79 -2.85
N ARG A 74 -10.47 -4.48 -3.37
CA ARG A 74 -9.88 -5.11 -4.55
C ARG A 74 -8.51 -5.64 -4.19
N SER A 75 -8.18 -6.81 -4.73
CA SER A 75 -6.86 -7.40 -4.66
C SER A 75 -6.28 -7.51 -6.06
N ALA A 76 -4.99 -7.18 -6.18
CA ALA A 76 -4.23 -7.29 -7.42
C ALA A 76 -3.27 -8.47 -7.30
N VAL A 77 -3.67 -9.61 -7.83
CA VAL A 77 -2.96 -10.89 -7.71
C VAL A 77 -2.03 -11.09 -8.89
N SER A 78 -0.75 -11.28 -8.61
CA SER A 78 0.27 -11.55 -9.63
C SER A 78 0.50 -13.05 -9.75
N SER A 79 0.61 -13.54 -10.99
CA SER A 79 1.02 -14.93 -11.24
C SER A 79 2.47 -15.21 -10.84
N ASN A 80 3.29 -14.18 -10.63
CA ASN A 80 4.68 -14.30 -10.17
C ASN A 80 5.12 -13.07 -9.34
N GLU A 81 4.87 -13.12 -8.03
CA GLU A 81 5.21 -12.06 -7.08
C GLU A 81 6.72 -11.82 -6.87
N SER A 82 7.58 -12.72 -7.37
CA SER A 82 9.03 -12.52 -7.36
C SER A 82 9.51 -11.58 -8.48
N VAL A 83 8.68 -11.41 -9.52
CA VAL A 83 8.94 -10.55 -10.68
C VAL A 83 8.21 -9.22 -10.51
N LEU A 84 6.90 -9.28 -10.23
CA LEU A 84 6.04 -8.11 -10.13
C LEU A 84 4.96 -8.35 -9.07
N THR A 85 4.73 -7.36 -8.22
CA THR A 85 3.57 -7.28 -7.33
C THR A 85 2.75 -6.05 -7.67
N ALA A 86 1.50 -6.01 -7.24
CA ALA A 86 0.65 -4.84 -7.42
C ALA A 86 -0.24 -4.63 -6.20
N SER A 87 -0.77 -3.42 -6.09
CA SER A 87 -1.87 -3.07 -5.20
C SER A 87 -2.94 -2.36 -6.00
N SER A 88 -4.20 -2.53 -5.63
CA SER A 88 -5.35 -1.92 -6.30
C SER A 88 -6.17 -1.09 -5.32
N ASP A 89 -6.72 0.02 -5.80
CA ASP A 89 -7.73 0.77 -5.08
C ASP A 89 -9.11 0.12 -5.17
N ARG A 90 -10.06 0.61 -4.36
CA ARG A 90 -11.44 0.09 -4.29
C ARG A 90 -12.29 0.36 -5.54
N ASN A 91 -11.87 1.28 -6.40
CA ASN A 91 -12.60 1.69 -7.59
C ASN A 91 -12.07 1.00 -8.85
N THR A 92 -10.98 0.24 -8.72
CA THR A 92 -10.35 -0.44 -9.83
C THR A 92 -11.31 -1.49 -10.39
N PRO A 93 -11.62 -1.45 -11.70
CA PRO A 93 -12.41 -2.47 -12.36
C PRO A 93 -11.73 -3.84 -12.29
N GLU A 94 -12.53 -4.89 -12.19
CA GLU A 94 -12.03 -6.27 -12.32
C GLU A 94 -11.48 -6.48 -13.73
N GLY A 95 -10.38 -7.24 -13.84
CA GLY A 95 -9.71 -7.42 -15.11
C GLY A 95 -8.47 -8.31 -15.00
N ILE A 96 -8.00 -8.73 -16.16
CA ILE A 96 -6.75 -9.48 -16.29
C ILE A 96 -5.87 -8.71 -17.27
N SER A 97 -4.60 -8.51 -16.92
CA SER A 97 -3.61 -7.86 -17.76
C SER A 97 -2.34 -8.70 -17.86
N SER A 98 -1.73 -8.72 -19.04
CA SER A 98 -0.46 -9.37 -19.28
C SER A 98 0.67 -8.34 -19.30
N ILE A 99 1.66 -8.53 -18.43
CA ILE A 99 2.80 -7.62 -18.26
C ILE A 99 4.10 -8.40 -18.44
N VAL A 100 4.95 -7.95 -19.37
CA VAL A 100 6.35 -8.44 -19.48
C VAL A 100 7.26 -7.41 -18.83
N VAL A 101 8.22 -7.86 -18.01
CA VAL A 101 9.21 -6.97 -17.40
C VAL A 101 10.53 -7.13 -18.13
N ASN A 102 10.80 -6.21 -19.07
CA ASN A 102 12.02 -6.24 -19.88
C ASN A 102 13.24 -5.79 -19.07
N LYS A 103 13.07 -4.75 -18.25
CA LYS A 103 14.16 -4.16 -17.46
C LYS A 103 13.65 -3.61 -16.14
N VAL A 104 14.48 -3.69 -15.11
CA VAL A 104 14.23 -3.03 -13.81
C VAL A 104 15.01 -1.73 -13.72
N ALA A 105 14.43 -0.74 -13.07
CA ALA A 105 15.12 0.50 -12.79
C ALA A 105 16.26 0.23 -11.81
N LYS A 106 17.46 0.69 -12.14
CA LYS A 106 18.66 0.55 -11.30
C LYS A 106 19.19 1.94 -10.96
N PRO A 107 19.72 2.15 -9.74
CA PRO A 107 20.49 3.33 -9.44
C PRO A 107 21.94 3.17 -9.91
N ASP A 108 22.65 4.29 -9.93
CA ASP A 108 24.09 4.25 -10.01
C ASP A 108 24.73 3.76 -8.72
N LYS A 109 25.72 2.91 -8.89
CA LYS A 109 26.60 2.50 -7.82
C LYS A 109 28.00 2.33 -8.36
N PHE A 110 28.94 3.02 -7.76
CA PHE A 110 30.35 2.97 -8.10
C PHE A 110 31.15 2.35 -6.96
N ILE A 111 32.25 1.71 -7.34
CA ILE A 111 33.22 1.15 -6.42
C ILE A 111 34.61 1.64 -6.81
N SER A 112 35.37 2.16 -5.84
CA SER A 112 36.71 2.68 -6.12
C SER A 112 37.70 1.55 -6.39
N GLU A 113 38.85 1.91 -6.95
CA GLU A 113 40.01 1.05 -6.85
C GLU A 113 40.44 0.88 -5.38
N PRO A 114 41.18 -0.20 -5.03
CA PRO A 114 41.70 -0.38 -3.68
C PRO A 114 42.67 0.74 -3.30
N VAL A 115 42.35 1.43 -2.21
CA VAL A 115 43.09 2.59 -1.70
C VAL A 115 43.84 2.19 -0.42
N PRO A 116 45.10 2.63 -0.20
CA PRO A 116 45.82 2.37 1.04
C PRO A 116 45.07 2.85 2.30
N ASN A 117 45.28 2.17 3.44
CA ASN A 117 44.61 2.52 4.70
C ASN A 117 44.95 3.90 5.25
N ASP A 118 46.08 4.47 4.85
CA ASP A 118 46.58 5.78 5.23
C ASP A 118 46.19 6.88 4.24
N PHE A 119 45.32 6.57 3.27
CA PHE A 119 44.79 7.57 2.36
C PHE A 119 43.91 8.59 3.09
N GLU A 120 44.23 9.87 2.87
CA GLU A 120 43.48 11.00 3.39
C GLU A 120 42.74 11.69 2.25
N VAL A 121 41.46 11.95 2.47
CA VAL A 121 40.66 12.79 1.58
C VAL A 121 41.02 14.26 1.89
N PRO A 122 41.42 15.07 0.89
CA PRO A 122 41.79 16.47 1.09
C PRO A 122 40.68 17.34 1.69
N GLN A 123 41.07 18.51 2.21
CA GLN A 123 40.09 19.56 2.53
C GLN A 123 39.52 20.14 1.24
N GLY A 124 38.19 20.25 1.14
CA GLY A 124 37.55 20.68 -0.11
C GLY A 124 36.03 20.87 -0.03
N ILE A 125 35.48 21.27 -1.17
CA ILE A 125 34.04 21.34 -1.45
C ILE A 125 33.71 20.27 -2.49
N TYR A 126 33.13 19.18 -1.99
CA TYR A 126 32.76 18.02 -2.78
C TYR A 126 31.32 18.16 -3.26
N GLU A 127 31.14 18.30 -4.57
CA GLU A 127 29.84 18.55 -5.21
C GLU A 127 29.39 17.32 -6.01
N PHE A 128 28.34 16.65 -5.54
CA PHE A 128 27.68 15.56 -6.23
C PHE A 128 26.33 16.03 -6.77
N SER A 129 25.74 15.29 -7.69
CA SER A 129 24.33 15.46 -8.04
C SER A 129 23.62 14.12 -8.13
N VAL A 130 22.34 14.06 -7.78
CA VAL A 130 21.46 12.94 -8.12
C VAL A 130 20.42 13.51 -9.07
N GLY A 131 20.61 13.23 -10.36
CA GLY A 131 19.91 13.94 -11.41
C GLY A 131 20.20 15.44 -11.40
N SER A 132 19.14 16.24 -11.35
CA SER A 132 19.23 17.71 -11.26
C SER A 132 19.44 18.24 -9.82
N THR A 133 19.41 17.38 -8.81
CA THR A 133 19.49 17.79 -7.40
C THR A 133 20.96 17.84 -6.95
N PRO A 134 21.52 19.02 -6.62
CA PRO A 134 22.91 19.14 -6.18
C PRO A 134 23.09 18.76 -4.70
N ILE A 135 24.22 18.14 -4.37
CA ILE A 135 24.63 17.71 -3.03
C ILE A 135 26.04 18.24 -2.77
N THR A 136 26.15 19.26 -1.92
CA THR A 136 27.44 19.86 -1.56
C THR A 136 27.87 19.43 -0.15
N LEU A 137 29.07 18.87 -0.04
CA LEU A 137 29.75 18.56 1.21
C LEU A 137 31.01 19.44 1.36
N ARG A 138 31.06 20.23 2.44
CA ARG A 138 32.30 20.93 2.84
C ARG A 138 33.06 20.04 3.81
N PHE A 139 34.17 19.46 3.38
CA PHE A 139 34.96 18.53 4.17
C PHE A 139 36.25 19.19 4.63
N ARG A 140 36.62 18.97 5.90
CA ARG A 140 37.81 19.59 6.52
C ARG A 140 39.12 18.85 6.22
N GLY A 141 39.04 17.76 5.47
CA GLY A 141 40.13 16.79 5.33
C GLY A 141 40.08 15.75 6.44
N GLY A 142 40.54 14.53 6.15
CA GLY A 142 40.49 13.40 7.08
C GLY A 142 40.53 12.06 6.36
N ASN A 143 40.29 10.98 7.09
CA ASN A 143 40.28 9.64 6.50
C ASN A 143 38.98 9.35 5.72
N LEU A 144 39.00 8.26 4.95
CA LEU A 144 37.89 7.85 4.09
C LEU A 144 36.61 7.50 4.87
N GLU A 145 36.73 6.93 6.07
CA GLU A 145 35.59 6.59 6.93
C GLU A 145 34.87 7.85 7.42
N GLU A 146 35.63 8.88 7.83
CA GLU A 146 35.10 10.19 8.21
C GLU A 146 34.44 10.91 7.03
N PHE A 147 35.04 10.84 5.84
CA PHE A 147 34.44 11.38 4.62
C PHE A 147 33.10 10.71 4.30
N SER A 148 33.07 9.37 4.32
CA SER A 148 31.87 8.58 4.08
C SER A 148 30.76 8.89 5.10
N ALA A 149 31.12 8.99 6.38
CA ALA A 149 30.19 9.37 7.44
C ALA A 149 29.63 10.79 7.24
N ALA A 150 30.48 11.76 6.88
CA ALA A 150 30.06 13.13 6.61
C ALA A 150 29.12 13.23 5.41
N LEU A 151 29.36 12.43 4.36
CA LEU A 151 28.51 12.37 3.17
C LEU A 151 27.12 11.79 3.50
N ASN A 152 27.08 10.67 4.23
CA ASN A 152 25.83 10.02 4.65
C ASN A 152 24.97 10.92 5.55
N GLN A 153 25.57 11.84 6.33
CA GLN A 153 24.82 12.80 7.15
C GLN A 153 24.21 13.94 6.33
N ARG A 154 24.76 14.26 5.15
CA ARG A 154 24.35 15.43 4.39
C ARG A 154 23.00 15.23 3.69
N ASN A 155 22.81 14.08 3.03
CA ASN A 155 21.58 13.73 2.31
C ASN A 155 21.38 12.19 2.27
N PRO A 156 20.97 11.56 3.39
CA PRO A 156 20.87 10.09 3.48
C PRO A 156 19.84 9.47 2.53
N GLU A 157 18.87 10.26 2.05
CA GLU A 157 17.80 9.81 1.14
C GLU A 157 18.21 9.80 -0.34
N LEU A 158 19.30 10.50 -0.71
CA LEU A 158 19.71 10.68 -2.11
C LEU A 158 21.03 9.99 -2.43
N LEU A 159 22.02 10.08 -1.55
CA LEU A 159 23.37 9.56 -1.78
C LEU A 159 23.83 8.72 -0.59
N GLY A 160 24.25 7.49 -0.86
CA GLY A 160 24.90 6.62 0.09
C GLY A 160 26.39 6.49 -0.18
N SER A 161 27.16 6.40 0.89
CA SER A 161 28.58 6.04 0.85
C SER A 161 28.88 4.93 1.85
N ALA A 162 29.78 4.02 1.50
CA ALA A 162 30.33 3.07 2.45
C ALA A 162 31.80 2.77 2.15
N VAL A 163 32.58 2.57 3.21
CA VAL A 163 33.98 2.15 3.14
C VAL A 163 34.05 0.68 3.49
N ILE A 164 34.60 -0.14 2.59
CA ILE A 164 34.73 -1.58 2.77
C ILE A 164 36.21 -1.93 2.79
N ARG A 165 36.64 -2.67 3.81
CA ARG A 165 38.00 -3.20 3.88
C ARG A 165 38.14 -4.39 2.94
N ASN A 166 38.88 -4.22 1.84
CA ASN A 166 39.13 -5.27 0.85
C ASN A 166 40.30 -6.17 1.28
N ARG A 167 41.39 -5.57 1.79
CA ARG A 167 42.56 -6.30 2.31
C ARG A 167 43.02 -5.74 3.66
N ARG A 168 44.08 -6.33 4.24
CA ARG A 168 44.63 -5.84 5.52
C ARG A 168 45.12 -4.39 5.43
N ASP A 169 45.57 -3.97 4.26
CA ASP A 169 46.26 -2.72 3.96
C ASP A 169 45.50 -1.79 3.00
N SER A 170 44.28 -2.17 2.58
CA SER A 170 43.49 -1.34 1.68
C SER A 170 41.98 -1.36 1.94
N TYR A 171 41.37 -0.22 1.64
CA TYR A 171 39.94 0.02 1.62
C TYR A 171 39.43 0.27 0.20
N VAL A 172 38.12 0.20 0.04
CA VAL A 172 37.40 0.57 -1.16
C VAL A 172 36.23 1.45 -0.76
N LEU A 173 36.05 2.58 -1.45
CA LEU A 173 34.91 3.47 -1.32
C LEU A 173 33.80 3.00 -2.25
N THR A 174 32.57 2.96 -1.76
CA THR A 174 31.37 2.86 -2.59
C THR A 174 30.59 4.15 -2.51
N LEU A 175 30.05 4.56 -3.65
CA LEU A 175 29.13 5.70 -3.79
C LEU A 175 27.91 5.22 -4.57
N GLU A 176 26.72 5.48 -4.05
CA GLU A 176 25.46 4.94 -4.57
C GLU A 176 24.38 6.02 -4.57
N SER A 177 23.74 6.25 -5.71
CA SER A 177 22.47 6.96 -5.75
C SER A 177 21.39 6.11 -5.08
N LYS A 178 20.59 6.69 -4.19
CA LYS A 178 19.47 5.99 -3.56
C LYS A 178 18.23 5.94 -4.44
N LEU A 179 18.21 6.73 -5.50
CA LEU A 179 17.11 6.79 -6.45
C LEU A 179 17.51 6.06 -7.76
N PRO A 180 16.71 5.10 -8.24
CA PRO A 180 16.93 4.47 -9.53
C PRO A 180 16.51 5.39 -10.68
N GLY A 181 16.85 4.99 -11.90
CA GLY A 181 16.44 5.70 -13.13
C GLY A 181 17.55 6.57 -13.71
N THR A 182 17.55 6.69 -15.04
CA THR A 182 18.54 7.47 -15.81
C THR A 182 18.54 8.94 -15.40
N GLU A 183 17.35 9.50 -15.11
CA GLU A 183 17.21 10.88 -14.64
C GLU A 183 17.84 11.13 -13.26
N ASN A 184 18.05 10.08 -12.46
CA ASN A 184 18.62 10.13 -11.12
C ASN A 184 20.08 9.64 -11.10
N ALA A 185 20.76 9.73 -12.25
CA ALA A 185 22.16 9.41 -12.37
C ALA A 185 23.02 10.25 -11.40
N LEU A 186 24.02 9.60 -10.80
CA LEU A 186 24.98 10.23 -9.91
C LEU A 186 26.01 11.04 -10.71
N GLY A 187 26.05 12.35 -10.46
CA GLY A 187 27.01 13.29 -11.02
C GLY A 187 28.15 13.63 -10.05
N PHE A 188 29.29 13.98 -10.62
CA PHE A 188 30.49 14.42 -9.90
C PHE A 188 30.95 15.76 -10.47
N SER A 189 31.22 16.72 -9.59
CA SER A 189 31.65 18.08 -9.94
C SER A 189 32.57 18.67 -8.87
N GLY A 190 33.35 19.69 -9.23
CA GLY A 190 34.33 20.29 -8.32
C GLY A 190 35.30 19.24 -7.74
N ASP A 191 35.60 19.33 -6.44
CA ASP A 191 36.56 18.44 -5.80
C ASP A 191 36.06 16.97 -5.74
N ALA A 192 34.76 16.73 -5.94
CA ALA A 192 34.22 15.37 -6.03
C ALA A 192 34.59 14.68 -7.35
N GLN A 193 34.71 15.44 -8.44
CA GLN A 193 35.14 14.89 -9.73
C GLN A 193 36.63 14.51 -9.68
N GLU A 194 37.47 15.38 -9.13
CA GLU A 194 38.90 15.09 -8.94
C GLU A 194 39.10 13.84 -8.07
N LEU A 195 38.42 13.78 -6.92
CA LEU A 195 38.46 12.60 -6.06
C LEU A 195 37.95 11.34 -6.77
N ALA A 196 36.89 11.46 -7.59
CA ALA A 196 36.33 10.32 -8.29
C ALA A 196 37.26 9.80 -9.41
N LEU A 197 38.03 10.68 -10.05
CA LEU A 197 39.09 10.31 -10.99
C LEU A 197 40.26 9.63 -10.26
N ASP A 198 40.73 10.22 -9.16
CA ASP A 198 41.85 9.69 -8.35
C ASP A 198 41.53 8.31 -7.76
N LEU A 199 40.28 8.10 -7.36
CA LEU A 199 39.80 6.84 -6.81
C LEU A 199 39.39 5.82 -7.90
N GLY A 200 39.50 6.17 -9.18
CA GLY A 200 39.12 5.30 -10.30
C GLY A 200 37.62 4.95 -10.33
N LEU A 201 36.76 5.82 -9.80
CA LEU A 201 35.31 5.67 -9.88
C LEU A 201 34.82 6.03 -11.30
N ILE A 202 35.41 7.08 -11.88
CA ILE A 202 35.15 7.60 -13.22
C ILE A 202 36.47 7.75 -13.99
N ALA A 203 36.38 7.83 -15.31
CA ALA A 203 37.48 8.18 -16.21
C ALA A 203 37.08 9.40 -17.06
N PRO A 204 38.04 10.18 -17.58
CA PRO A 204 37.73 11.20 -18.58
C PRO A 204 36.99 10.57 -19.76
N ALA A 205 36.01 11.26 -20.32
CA ALA A 205 35.31 10.80 -21.50
C ALA A 205 36.30 10.79 -22.67
N GLU A 206 36.66 9.61 -23.14
CA GLU A 206 37.33 9.46 -24.43
C GLU A 206 36.23 9.59 -25.48
N GLU A 207 36.03 10.76 -26.10
CA GLU A 207 34.93 10.95 -27.06
C GLU A 207 34.88 9.83 -28.12
N PRO A 208 33.72 9.21 -28.32
CA PRO A 208 33.39 8.82 -29.68
C PRO A 208 31.88 9.07 -29.88
N GLY A 209 31.48 10.33 -29.67
CA GLY A 209 30.23 10.83 -30.22
C GLY A 209 30.44 11.13 -31.70
N PHE A 210 29.53 10.73 -32.58
CA PHE A 210 29.55 11.10 -33.99
C PHE A 210 28.22 11.72 -34.39
N SER A 211 28.22 13.01 -34.68
CA SER A 211 27.11 13.68 -35.34
C SER A 211 27.58 14.16 -36.71
N PRO A 212 27.05 13.59 -37.82
CA PRO A 212 27.40 14.06 -39.14
C PRO A 212 26.81 15.45 -39.40
N ASP A 213 27.58 16.34 -40.03
CA ASP A 213 27.08 17.65 -40.47
C ASP A 213 26.05 17.45 -41.60
N LEU A 214 24.76 17.42 -41.24
CA LEU A 214 23.66 17.22 -42.18
C LEU A 214 23.57 18.32 -43.23
N ALA A 215 24.02 19.54 -42.94
CA ALA A 215 24.00 20.64 -43.91
C ALA A 215 24.96 20.36 -45.07
N SER A 216 26.11 19.72 -44.79
CA SER A 216 27.10 19.35 -45.80
C SER A 216 26.63 18.29 -46.80
N LEU A 217 25.54 17.58 -46.47
CA LEU A 217 24.99 16.49 -47.29
C LEU A 217 23.96 16.97 -48.32
N ALA A 218 23.54 18.23 -48.26
CA ALA A 218 22.58 18.79 -49.21
C ALA A 218 23.21 19.02 -50.59
N ASN A 219 22.49 18.64 -51.65
CA ASN A 219 22.96 18.78 -53.03
C ASN A 219 22.03 19.64 -53.92
N ASN A 220 21.03 20.30 -53.32
CA ASN A 220 20.04 21.20 -53.96
C ASN A 220 19.21 20.61 -55.12
N GLU A 221 19.40 19.34 -55.48
CA GLU A 221 18.60 18.65 -56.50
C GLU A 221 17.56 17.71 -55.85
N SER A 222 18.05 16.68 -55.17
CA SER A 222 17.24 15.61 -54.57
C SER A 222 17.28 15.59 -53.04
N VAL A 223 18.26 16.26 -52.44
CA VAL A 223 18.44 16.41 -50.99
C VAL A 223 18.59 17.88 -50.63
N SER A 224 17.75 18.37 -49.71
CA SER A 224 17.77 19.76 -49.21
C SER A 224 17.84 19.78 -47.70
N PHE A 225 18.50 20.80 -47.12
CA PHE A 225 18.60 20.98 -45.68
C PHE A 225 18.03 22.34 -45.27
N GLN A 226 17.11 22.35 -44.30
CA GLN A 226 16.52 23.57 -43.75
C GLN A 226 16.14 23.35 -42.27
N ASP A 227 16.43 24.33 -41.41
CA ASP A 227 16.04 24.34 -39.99
C ASP A 227 16.42 23.05 -39.21
N GLY A 228 17.59 22.46 -39.52
CA GLY A 228 18.06 21.23 -38.86
C GLY A 228 17.49 19.93 -39.44
N VAL A 229 16.67 20.02 -40.49
CA VAL A 229 16.01 18.88 -41.13
C VAL A 229 16.58 18.64 -42.52
N LEU A 230 16.99 17.41 -42.77
CA LEU A 230 17.40 16.90 -44.07
C LEU A 230 16.18 16.29 -44.79
N SER A 231 15.76 16.90 -45.90
CA SER A 231 14.63 16.45 -46.72
C SER A 231 15.11 15.77 -47.99
N LEU A 232 14.63 14.56 -48.22
CA LEU A 232 15.01 13.65 -49.30
C LEU A 232 13.79 13.34 -50.19
N LYS A 233 13.85 13.78 -51.45
CA LYS A 233 12.78 13.59 -52.43
C LYS A 233 12.66 12.12 -52.89
N PRO A 234 11.49 11.70 -53.44
CA PRO A 234 11.36 10.47 -54.22
C PRO A 234 12.55 10.20 -55.15
N GLY A 235 13.10 8.99 -55.07
CA GLY A 235 14.24 8.55 -55.89
C GLY A 235 15.63 8.92 -55.34
N SER A 236 15.74 9.65 -54.23
CA SER A 236 17.04 10.02 -53.64
C SER A 236 17.77 8.82 -53.04
N ASN A 237 19.09 8.80 -53.15
CA ASN A 237 19.97 7.86 -52.47
C ASN A 237 21.12 8.64 -51.81
N LEU A 238 21.32 8.44 -50.51
CA LEU A 238 22.37 9.09 -49.73
C LEU A 238 23.10 8.04 -48.89
N ARG A 239 24.42 8.14 -48.83
CA ARG A 239 25.30 7.28 -48.04
C ARG A 239 26.15 8.14 -47.12
N ILE A 240 26.09 7.89 -45.83
CA ILE A 240 26.83 8.62 -44.81
C ILE A 240 27.88 7.66 -44.22
N PRO A 241 29.18 7.85 -44.51
CA PRO A 241 30.22 7.02 -43.92
C PRO A 241 30.31 7.31 -42.42
N LEU A 242 30.43 6.25 -41.61
CA LEU A 242 30.56 6.34 -40.17
C LEU A 242 31.97 5.89 -39.75
N PRO A 243 32.65 6.64 -38.86
CA PRO A 243 33.97 6.24 -38.39
C PRO A 243 33.85 4.96 -37.56
N LYS A 244 34.50 3.87 -37.99
CA LYS A 244 34.53 2.63 -37.19
C LYS A 244 35.37 2.78 -35.93
N ASP A 245 36.40 3.61 -35.97
CA ASP A 245 37.34 3.80 -34.86
C ASP A 245 36.65 4.56 -33.72
N GLY A 246 36.71 4.00 -32.51
CA GLY A 246 36.08 4.57 -31.32
C GLY A 246 34.66 4.05 -31.05
N PHE A 247 33.98 3.42 -32.01
CA PHE A 247 32.66 2.85 -31.77
C PHE A 247 32.71 1.56 -30.96
N ASN A 248 31.79 1.44 -30.00
CA ASN A 248 31.65 0.28 -29.12
C ASN A 248 30.21 -0.25 -29.13
N PRO A 249 29.94 -1.49 -28.65
CA PRO A 249 28.59 -2.06 -28.66
C PRO A 249 27.54 -1.34 -27.80
N ASN A 250 27.94 -0.50 -26.84
CA ASN A 250 27.03 0.23 -25.94
C ASN A 250 26.49 1.51 -26.58
N MET A 251 27.06 1.95 -27.70
CA MET A 251 26.60 3.14 -28.39
C MET A 251 25.23 2.98 -29.01
N MET A 252 24.52 4.10 -29.11
CA MET A 252 23.20 4.19 -29.71
C MET A 252 23.21 5.12 -30.90
N LEU A 253 22.55 4.69 -31.98
CA LEU A 253 22.18 5.53 -33.11
C LEU A 253 20.82 6.16 -32.83
N SER A 254 20.79 7.48 -32.67
CA SER A 254 19.58 8.27 -32.47
C SER A 254 19.27 9.11 -33.70
N TYR A 255 18.01 9.16 -34.11
CA TYR A 255 17.52 10.02 -35.18
C TYR A 255 16.01 10.23 -35.09
N GLN A 256 15.51 11.32 -35.68
CA GLN A 256 14.09 11.55 -35.88
C GLN A 256 13.76 11.47 -37.36
N ALA A 257 12.71 10.73 -37.73
CA ALA A 257 12.30 10.58 -39.12
C ALA A 257 10.78 10.62 -39.32
N VAL A 258 10.36 11.10 -40.49
CA VAL A 258 8.97 11.08 -40.96
C VAL A 258 8.88 10.99 -42.48
N LEU A 259 7.85 10.31 -42.98
CA LEU A 259 7.48 10.33 -44.39
C LEU A 259 6.27 11.23 -44.61
N HIS A 260 6.42 12.25 -45.46
CA HIS A 260 5.34 13.14 -45.89
C HIS A 260 4.82 12.74 -47.26
N PRO A 261 3.51 12.42 -47.38
CA PRO A 261 2.89 12.23 -48.68
C PRO A 261 2.95 13.52 -49.51
N LEU A 262 3.34 13.41 -50.78
CA LEU A 262 3.27 14.48 -51.77
C LEU A 262 1.97 14.39 -52.55
N ASP A 263 1.52 15.53 -53.06
CA ASP A 263 0.37 15.59 -53.96
C ASP A 263 0.66 14.84 -55.27
N GLU A 264 -0.25 13.95 -55.68
CA GLU A 264 -0.19 13.27 -56.97
C GLU A 264 -0.45 14.30 -58.09
N SER A 265 0.61 14.89 -58.66
CA SER A 265 0.43 15.77 -59.82
C SER A 265 0.06 14.93 -61.04
N THR A 266 -1.17 15.05 -61.53
CA THR A 266 -1.63 14.41 -62.77
C THR A 266 -1.13 15.19 -63.97
N SER A 267 0.16 15.03 -64.30
CA SER A 267 0.69 15.55 -65.56
C SER A 267 0.13 14.74 -66.71
N VAL A 268 -0.97 15.21 -67.32
CA VAL A 268 -1.48 14.64 -68.58
C VAL A 268 -0.47 14.98 -69.66
N ILE A 269 0.25 13.96 -70.16
CA ILE A 269 1.15 14.14 -71.30
C ILE A 269 0.27 14.48 -72.51
N PRO A 270 0.37 15.70 -73.08
CA PRO A 270 -0.43 16.03 -74.25
C PRO A 270 -0.02 15.12 -75.43
N PRO A 271 -0.96 14.77 -76.31
CA PRO A 271 -0.61 14.02 -77.52
C PRO A 271 0.46 14.79 -78.30
N PRO A 272 1.45 14.08 -78.89
CA PRO A 272 2.47 14.74 -79.70
C PRO A 272 1.82 15.49 -80.86
N GLU A 273 2.37 16.65 -81.23
CA GLU A 273 1.90 17.41 -82.39
C GLU A 273 2.02 16.54 -83.66
N GLY A 274 0.88 16.24 -84.28
CA GLY A 274 0.83 15.42 -85.50
C GLY A 274 1.47 16.13 -86.71
N PRO A 275 1.80 15.38 -87.78
CA PRO A 275 2.39 15.96 -88.98
C PRO A 275 1.47 17.02 -89.60
N GLN A 276 2.00 18.22 -89.87
CA GLN A 276 1.27 19.26 -90.60
C GLN A 276 1.19 18.87 -92.08
N ILE A 277 0.05 18.33 -92.51
CA ILE A 277 -0.20 18.06 -93.93
C ILE A 277 -0.54 19.39 -94.60
N THR A 278 0.35 19.88 -95.46
CA THR A 278 0.06 21.06 -96.27
C THR A 278 -0.94 20.69 -97.37
N SER A 279 -1.98 21.51 -97.56
CA SER A 279 -3.00 21.28 -98.58
C SER A 279 -2.34 21.30 -99.97
N PRO A 280 -2.50 20.25 -100.80
CA PRO A 280 -2.02 20.29 -102.18
C PRO A 280 -2.86 21.32 -102.92
N GLY A 281 -2.25 22.45 -103.27
CA GLY A 281 -2.97 23.62 -103.77
C GLY A 281 -3.97 23.34 -104.91
N ALA A 282 -4.99 24.18 -105.01
CA ALA A 282 -6.03 24.09 -106.03
C ALA A 282 -5.43 24.14 -107.46
N ALA A 283 -5.84 23.19 -108.31
CA ALA A 283 -5.48 23.20 -109.72
C ALA A 283 -6.38 24.15 -110.51
N GLU A 284 -5.78 24.90 -111.43
CA GLU A 284 -6.47 25.85 -112.30
C GLU A 284 -6.16 25.52 -113.75
N PHE A 285 -7.20 25.25 -114.55
CA PHE A 285 -7.06 24.93 -115.97
C PHE A 285 -8.07 25.73 -116.77
N GLN A 286 -7.55 26.53 -117.71
CA GLN A 286 -8.36 27.40 -118.60
C GLN A 286 -9.37 28.30 -117.87
N GLY A 287 -9.02 28.80 -116.68
CA GLY A 287 -9.82 29.77 -115.93
C GLY A 287 -10.87 29.19 -114.98
N ILE A 288 -10.91 27.86 -114.79
CA ILE A 288 -11.75 27.23 -113.76
C ILE A 288 -10.84 26.72 -112.64
N ARG A 289 -11.07 27.20 -111.41
CA ARG A 289 -10.34 26.79 -110.21
C ARG A 289 -11.11 25.68 -109.49
N LEU A 290 -10.52 24.51 -109.38
CA LEU A 290 -11.09 23.38 -108.62
C LEU A 290 -10.59 23.46 -107.17
N PRO A 291 -11.42 23.84 -106.19
CA PRO A 291 -11.02 23.77 -104.79
C PRO A 291 -10.85 22.32 -104.36
N ASP A 292 -9.81 22.08 -103.58
CA ASP A 292 -9.47 20.76 -103.07
C ASP A 292 -10.50 20.28 -102.04
N LEU A 293 -10.70 18.96 -101.94
CA LEU A 293 -11.54 18.36 -100.89
C LEU A 293 -10.63 17.99 -99.71
N PRO A 294 -10.98 18.37 -98.46
CA PRO A 294 -10.12 18.07 -97.32
C PRO A 294 -9.96 16.57 -97.13
N SER A 295 -8.71 16.09 -97.23
CA SER A 295 -8.37 14.70 -96.90
C SER A 295 -8.37 14.54 -95.38
N THR A 296 -9.34 13.81 -94.85
CA THR A 296 -9.35 13.37 -93.45
C THR A 296 -8.78 11.96 -93.36
N ALA A 297 -7.48 11.85 -93.03
CA ALA A 297 -6.92 10.60 -92.57
C ALA A 297 -7.27 10.43 -91.07
N PRO A 298 -8.00 9.39 -90.66
CA PRO A 298 -8.24 9.14 -89.24
C PRO A 298 -6.89 8.81 -88.57
N LEU A 299 -6.49 9.64 -87.60
CA LEU A 299 -5.35 9.33 -86.75
C LEU A 299 -5.74 8.23 -85.76
N PRO A 300 -4.85 7.28 -85.44
CA PRO A 300 -5.09 6.34 -84.35
C PRO A 300 -5.29 7.12 -83.04
N GLU A 301 -6.18 6.64 -82.18
CA GLU A 301 -6.39 7.24 -80.86
C GLU A 301 -5.08 7.27 -80.07
N TYR A 302 -4.69 8.45 -79.58
CA TYR A 302 -3.52 8.59 -78.73
C TYR A 302 -3.78 7.86 -77.41
N GLN A 303 -3.02 6.80 -77.16
CA GLN A 303 -2.93 6.20 -75.84
C GLN A 303 -1.73 6.82 -75.14
N ALA A 304 -2.00 7.59 -74.09
CA ALA A 304 -0.95 8.08 -73.21
C ALA A 304 -0.15 6.88 -72.69
N PRO A 305 1.19 6.97 -72.62
CA PRO A 305 1.98 5.91 -72.01
C PRO A 305 1.47 5.66 -70.58
N ALA A 306 1.40 4.40 -70.18
CA ALA A 306 0.97 4.05 -68.84
C ALA A 306 1.87 4.76 -67.81
N PRO A 307 1.31 5.40 -66.76
CA PRO A 307 2.11 6.04 -65.73
C PRO A 307 3.03 5.01 -65.07
N PRO A 308 4.24 5.42 -64.65
CA PRO A 308 5.15 4.52 -63.95
C PRO A 308 4.46 3.92 -62.69
N PRO A 309 4.76 2.67 -62.33
CA PRO A 309 4.10 2.00 -61.21
C PRO A 309 4.38 2.76 -59.90
N ARG A 310 3.31 2.98 -59.11
CA ARG A 310 3.41 3.61 -57.79
C ARG A 310 4.19 2.68 -56.85
N GLN A 311 5.25 3.22 -56.26
CA GLN A 311 6.03 2.56 -55.22
C GLN A 311 5.91 3.36 -53.92
N ASP A 312 5.47 2.66 -52.87
CA ASP A 312 5.29 3.19 -51.52
C ASP A 312 5.97 2.21 -50.53
N THR A 313 6.93 2.71 -49.75
CA THR A 313 7.65 1.96 -48.71
C THR A 313 7.88 2.85 -47.49
N GLN A 314 7.85 2.22 -46.30
CA GLN A 314 8.27 2.86 -45.04
C GLN A 314 9.68 2.45 -44.61
N ARG A 315 10.29 1.49 -45.32
CA ARG A 315 11.67 1.07 -45.12
C ARG A 315 12.57 1.87 -46.07
N VAL A 316 13.09 2.98 -45.56
CA VAL A 316 13.93 3.93 -46.32
C VAL A 316 15.31 4.15 -45.72
N LEU A 317 15.54 3.62 -44.51
CA LEU A 317 16.78 3.75 -43.74
C LEU A 317 17.38 2.37 -43.46
N GLN A 318 18.68 2.24 -43.69
CA GLN A 318 19.44 1.00 -43.54
C GLN A 318 20.84 1.32 -43.02
N VAL A 319 21.51 0.38 -42.37
CA VAL A 319 22.92 0.48 -41.99
C VAL A 319 23.73 -0.65 -42.61
N ASN A 320 25.00 -0.38 -42.90
CA ASN A 320 25.94 -1.39 -43.35
C ASN A 320 26.82 -1.85 -42.19
N VAL A 321 26.64 -3.09 -41.76
CA VAL A 321 27.41 -3.73 -40.68
C VAL A 321 28.23 -4.84 -41.31
N ASP A 322 29.54 -4.68 -41.31
CA ASP A 322 30.51 -5.64 -41.88
C ASP A 322 30.15 -6.17 -43.29
N GLY A 323 29.63 -5.30 -44.15
CA GLY A 323 29.28 -5.62 -45.54
C GLY A 323 27.85 -6.15 -45.71
N GLN A 324 27.08 -6.32 -44.63
CA GLN A 324 25.66 -6.67 -44.66
C GLN A 324 24.78 -5.44 -44.46
N VAL A 325 23.73 -5.33 -45.26
CA VAL A 325 22.74 -4.24 -45.14
C VAL A 325 21.64 -4.68 -44.19
N VAL A 326 21.49 -3.97 -43.09
CA VAL A 326 20.47 -4.19 -42.05
C VAL A 326 19.43 -3.08 -42.16
N ASP A 327 18.15 -3.46 -42.29
CA ASP A 327 17.04 -2.50 -42.28
C ASP A 327 16.83 -1.89 -40.90
N LEU A 328 16.65 -0.57 -40.84
CA LEU A 328 16.21 0.12 -39.62
C LEU A 328 14.66 0.08 -39.51
N PRO A 329 14.06 0.46 -38.35
CA PRO A 329 12.61 0.48 -38.17
C PRO A 329 11.87 1.29 -39.25
N GLN A 330 10.60 0.94 -39.47
CA GLN A 330 9.77 1.60 -40.46
C GLN A 330 9.47 3.04 -40.05
N VAL A 331 9.65 3.98 -40.97
CA VAL A 331 9.41 5.41 -40.73
C VAL A 331 7.90 5.69 -40.76
N PRO A 332 7.33 6.38 -39.75
CA PRO A 332 5.91 6.71 -39.70
C PRO A 332 5.52 7.69 -40.81
N LEU A 333 4.23 7.69 -41.12
CA LEU A 333 3.63 8.68 -42.02
C LEU A 333 3.15 9.89 -41.21
N ARG A 334 3.42 11.10 -41.72
CA ARG A 334 2.93 12.41 -41.23
C ARG A 334 3.43 12.88 -39.87
N THR A 335 3.58 11.99 -38.89
CA THR A 335 4.03 12.36 -37.54
C THR A 335 5.50 11.97 -37.34
N PRO A 336 6.39 12.90 -36.99
CA PRO A 336 7.77 12.59 -36.62
C PRO A 336 7.85 11.65 -35.42
N GLN A 337 8.75 10.69 -35.50
CA GLN A 337 9.07 9.77 -34.41
C GLN A 337 10.59 9.72 -34.20
N ASN A 338 10.99 9.68 -32.93
CA ASN A 338 12.36 9.47 -32.53
C ASN A 338 12.65 7.97 -32.50
N PHE A 339 13.82 7.60 -32.99
CA PHE A 339 14.35 6.25 -32.98
C PHE A 339 15.69 6.27 -32.28
N THR A 340 15.91 5.30 -31.40
CA THR A 340 17.17 5.08 -30.70
C THR A 340 17.47 3.59 -30.77
N LEU A 341 18.61 3.23 -31.35
CA LEU A 341 18.96 1.84 -31.66
C LEU A 341 20.34 1.51 -31.13
N ALA A 342 20.45 0.45 -30.33
CA ALA A 342 21.72 0.02 -29.74
C ALA A 342 22.59 -0.75 -30.74
N PHE A 343 23.90 -0.47 -30.76
CA PHE A 343 24.86 -1.21 -31.57
C PHE A 343 25.03 -2.67 -31.11
N SER A 344 24.68 -3.00 -29.88
CA SER A 344 24.60 -4.39 -29.41
C SER A 344 23.57 -5.22 -30.18
N GLU A 345 22.52 -4.59 -30.70
CA GLU A 345 21.46 -5.24 -31.48
C GLU A 345 21.71 -5.13 -32.99
N LEU A 346 22.14 -3.96 -33.45
CA LEU A 346 22.41 -3.71 -34.87
C LEU A 346 23.74 -4.31 -35.36
N GLY A 347 24.73 -4.43 -34.47
CA GLY A 347 26.15 -4.51 -34.82
C GLY A 347 26.73 -3.12 -35.13
N ILE A 348 28.06 -3.00 -35.14
CA ILE A 348 28.75 -1.71 -35.31
C ILE A 348 28.67 -1.27 -36.78
N PRO A 349 27.93 -0.18 -37.11
CA PRO A 349 27.72 0.22 -38.49
C PRO A 349 28.92 0.99 -39.04
N SER A 350 29.17 0.79 -40.33
CA SER A 350 30.21 1.46 -41.12
C SER A 350 29.68 2.57 -42.02
N GLU A 351 28.38 2.50 -42.35
CA GLU A 351 27.71 3.42 -43.27
C GLU A 351 26.22 3.45 -42.93
N LEU A 352 25.61 4.63 -42.90
CA LEU A 352 24.16 4.80 -42.94
C LEU A 352 23.73 4.99 -44.39
N VAL A 353 22.83 4.14 -44.85
CA VAL A 353 22.31 4.12 -46.22
C VAL A 353 20.85 4.55 -46.21
N ILE A 354 20.56 5.63 -46.94
CA ILE A 354 19.22 6.21 -47.05
C ILE A 354 18.78 6.05 -48.51
N THR A 355 17.76 5.25 -48.75
CA THR A 355 17.21 5.04 -50.09
C THR A 355 15.72 5.32 -50.09
N ASN A 356 15.34 6.50 -50.60
CA ASN A 356 13.94 6.86 -50.76
C ASN A 356 13.41 6.36 -52.11
N SER A 357 13.06 5.08 -52.20
CA SER A 357 12.47 4.49 -53.41
C SER A 357 10.96 4.77 -53.57
N ASN A 358 10.39 5.68 -52.77
CA ASN A 358 9.01 6.10 -52.93
C ASN A 358 8.82 6.91 -54.20
N THR A 359 7.58 6.94 -54.71
CA THR A 359 7.16 7.80 -55.83
C THR A 359 6.53 9.12 -55.37
N HIS A 360 5.84 9.12 -54.22
CA HIS A 360 5.07 10.27 -53.72
C HIS A 360 5.25 10.49 -52.21
N ARG A 361 6.42 10.18 -51.67
CA ARG A 361 6.72 10.43 -50.25
C ARG A 361 8.10 11.07 -50.11
N ASN A 362 8.15 12.24 -49.48
CA ASN A 362 9.40 12.83 -49.03
C ASN A 362 9.77 12.24 -47.67
N LEU A 363 11.05 11.93 -47.49
CA LEU A 363 11.61 11.60 -46.18
C LEU A 363 12.19 12.87 -45.56
N GLU A 364 11.86 13.14 -44.31
CA GLU A 364 12.56 14.12 -43.48
C GLU A 364 13.32 13.37 -42.38
N LEU A 365 14.58 13.74 -42.18
CA LEU A 365 15.49 13.19 -41.18
C LEU A 365 16.14 14.34 -40.40
N SER A 366 16.17 14.24 -39.08
CA SER A 366 16.80 15.23 -38.19
C SER A 366 17.44 14.54 -36.97
N ALA A 367 18.21 15.30 -36.19
CA ALA A 367 18.83 14.86 -34.94
C ALA A 367 19.61 13.53 -35.04
N LEU A 368 20.35 13.35 -36.15
CA LEU A 368 21.17 12.16 -36.38
C LEU A 368 22.44 12.23 -35.52
N GLU A 369 22.58 11.30 -34.59
CA GLU A 369 23.70 11.25 -33.65
C GLU A 369 24.03 9.80 -33.25
N ILE A 370 25.31 9.52 -33.05
CA ILE A 370 25.81 8.31 -32.42
C ILE A 370 26.45 8.74 -31.11
N SER A 371 25.96 8.22 -29.99
CA SER A 371 26.43 8.58 -28.66
C SER A 371 26.50 7.34 -27.77
N ASP A 372 27.48 7.31 -26.87
CA ASP A 372 27.49 6.34 -25.77
C ASP A 372 26.64 6.90 -24.61
N PRO A 373 25.48 6.29 -24.28
CA PRO A 373 24.61 6.77 -23.21
C PRO A 373 25.25 6.71 -21.81
N THR A 374 26.38 6.01 -21.67
CA THR A 374 27.08 5.95 -20.39
C THR A 374 27.97 7.17 -20.13
N VAL A 375 28.30 7.96 -21.16
CA VAL A 375 29.09 9.19 -21.04
C VAL A 375 28.26 10.30 -20.40
N ARG A 376 28.84 10.99 -19.42
CA ARG A 376 28.17 12.03 -18.60
C ARG A 376 28.93 13.34 -18.69
N GLY A 377 28.73 14.05 -19.79
CA GLY A 377 29.51 15.25 -20.08
C GLY A 377 30.99 14.89 -20.27
N ASP A 378 31.84 15.34 -19.36
CA ASP A 378 33.30 15.24 -19.50
C ASP A 378 33.91 13.93 -18.96
N TYR A 379 33.10 13.03 -18.39
CA TYR A 379 33.57 11.77 -17.80
C TYR A 379 32.64 10.59 -18.09
N GLN A 380 33.17 9.37 -17.93
CA GLN A 380 32.44 8.11 -18.05
C GLN A 380 32.64 7.23 -16.80
N PRO A 381 31.65 6.41 -16.42
CA PRO A 381 31.81 5.37 -15.39
C PRO A 381 33.01 4.44 -15.68
N LEU A 382 33.95 4.30 -14.74
CA LEU A 382 35.08 3.36 -14.89
C LEU A 382 34.82 2.04 -14.16
N ASN A 383 34.43 2.11 -12.88
CA ASN A 383 34.15 0.95 -12.05
C ASN A 383 32.70 0.96 -11.50
N PRO A 384 31.66 0.89 -12.37
CA PRO A 384 30.28 0.79 -11.92
C PRO A 384 29.94 -0.62 -11.45
N VAL A 385 29.35 -0.74 -10.26
CA VAL A 385 28.63 -1.94 -9.80
C VAL A 385 27.25 -2.00 -10.44
N SER A 386 26.61 -0.85 -10.63
CA SER A 386 25.39 -0.69 -11.43
C SER A 386 25.36 0.67 -12.09
N VAL A 387 24.75 0.73 -13.27
CA VAL A 387 24.52 1.99 -14.01
C VAL A 387 23.04 2.33 -13.94
N ALA A 388 22.76 3.60 -13.68
CA ALA A 388 21.44 4.18 -13.65
C ALA A 388 20.68 3.82 -14.93
N SER A 389 19.51 3.21 -14.77
CA SER A 389 18.64 2.85 -15.88
C SER A 389 17.19 2.83 -15.45
N ASP A 390 16.31 3.07 -16.41
CA ASP A 390 14.87 3.08 -16.20
C ASP A 390 14.31 1.65 -16.23
N ALA A 391 13.19 1.46 -15.54
CA ALA A 391 12.38 0.26 -15.65
C ALA A 391 11.64 0.28 -16.99
N GLU A 392 11.59 -0.86 -17.65
CA GLU A 392 10.91 -1.04 -18.92
C GLU A 392 9.97 -2.24 -18.80
N ILE A 393 8.69 -2.00 -19.06
CA ILE A 393 7.65 -3.03 -19.12
C ILE A 393 6.93 -2.98 -20.45
N GLU A 394 6.32 -4.10 -20.82
CA GLU A 394 5.39 -4.20 -21.92
C GLU A 394 4.01 -4.60 -21.38
N LEU A 395 3.03 -3.72 -21.54
CA LEU A 395 1.64 -3.96 -21.15
C LEU A 395 0.78 -4.10 -22.41
N GLU A 396 0.19 -5.27 -22.64
CA GLU A 396 -0.66 -5.54 -23.81
C GLU A 396 0.01 -5.17 -25.16
N GLY A 397 1.34 -5.33 -25.26
CA GLY A 397 2.11 -4.97 -26.45
C GLY A 397 2.63 -3.53 -26.49
N VAL A 398 2.30 -2.70 -25.50
CA VAL A 398 2.75 -1.31 -25.40
C VAL A 398 3.94 -1.22 -24.47
N ARG A 399 5.09 -0.75 -25.00
CA ARG A 399 6.31 -0.49 -24.23
C ARG A 399 6.16 0.77 -23.39
N ILE A 400 6.48 0.68 -22.11
CA ILE A 400 6.38 1.76 -21.13
C ILE A 400 7.66 1.82 -20.31
N GLU A 401 8.23 3.02 -20.17
CA GLU A 401 9.46 3.28 -19.43
C GLU A 401 9.22 4.23 -18.27
N ARG A 402 9.77 3.94 -17.09
CA ARG A 402 9.73 4.82 -15.92
C ARG A 402 11.05 4.78 -15.15
N PRO A 403 11.45 5.89 -14.50
CA PRO A 403 12.69 5.95 -13.72
C PRO A 403 12.65 5.11 -12.43
N THR A 404 11.46 4.70 -11.99
CA THR A 404 11.25 3.94 -10.76
C THR A 404 10.67 2.56 -11.03
N ASN A 405 10.89 1.64 -10.09
CA ASN A 405 10.26 0.31 -10.09
C ASN A 405 8.83 0.32 -9.56
N THR A 406 8.34 1.45 -9.06
CA THR A 406 6.95 1.61 -8.60
C THR A 406 6.20 2.51 -9.57
N MET A 407 5.12 2.01 -10.18
CA MET A 407 4.38 2.72 -11.21
C MET A 407 2.88 2.74 -10.87
N ASP A 408 2.29 3.92 -10.66
CA ASP A 408 0.90 4.14 -10.28
C ASP A 408 0.04 4.77 -11.39
N ASP A 409 0.65 5.06 -12.54
CA ASP A 409 0.06 5.78 -13.67
C ASP A 409 -0.19 4.90 -14.91
N VAL A 410 0.21 3.62 -14.84
CA VAL A 410 0.14 2.68 -15.97
C VAL A 410 -1.26 2.10 -16.12
N ILE A 411 -1.84 1.61 -15.02
CA ILE A 411 -3.18 1.03 -14.97
C ILE A 411 -3.98 1.86 -13.97
N PRO A 412 -5.11 2.49 -14.37
CA PRO A 412 -5.89 3.34 -13.47
C PRO A 412 -6.30 2.61 -12.18
N GLY A 413 -5.93 3.19 -11.03
CA GLY A 413 -6.23 2.64 -9.71
C GLY A 413 -5.28 1.52 -9.23
N VAL A 414 -4.28 1.15 -10.03
CA VAL A 414 -3.31 0.09 -9.69
C VAL A 414 -1.91 0.67 -9.56
N THR A 415 -1.26 0.35 -8.45
CA THR A 415 0.18 0.61 -8.26
C THR A 415 0.96 -0.68 -8.44
N LEU A 416 1.75 -0.74 -9.51
CA LEU A 416 2.66 -1.83 -9.83
C LEU A 416 3.98 -1.63 -9.08
N THR A 417 4.58 -2.73 -8.63
CA THR A 417 5.92 -2.75 -8.04
C THR A 417 6.73 -3.87 -8.70
N ILE A 418 7.73 -3.47 -9.46
CA ILE A 418 8.62 -4.34 -10.22
C ILE A 418 9.78 -4.75 -9.32
N LYS A 419 10.12 -6.04 -9.32
CA LYS A 419 11.19 -6.60 -8.49
C LYS A 419 12.31 -7.21 -9.31
N ARG A 420 11.99 -7.82 -10.46
CA ARG A 420 12.96 -8.50 -11.31
C ARG A 420 12.52 -8.48 -12.77
N GLU A 421 13.49 -8.51 -13.67
CA GLU A 421 13.28 -8.78 -15.10
C GLU A 421 12.78 -10.22 -15.32
N SER A 422 11.91 -10.40 -16.32
CA SER A 422 11.38 -11.71 -16.72
C SER A 422 10.99 -11.67 -18.20
N PRO A 423 11.55 -12.56 -19.04
CA PRO A 423 11.14 -12.69 -20.43
C PRO A 423 9.76 -13.37 -20.57
N GLU A 424 9.28 -14.03 -19.52
CA GLU A 424 7.94 -14.63 -19.49
C GLU A 424 6.91 -13.61 -18.99
N PRO A 425 5.73 -13.51 -19.65
CA PRO A 425 4.67 -12.60 -19.23
C PRO A 425 4.10 -12.99 -17.86
N VAL A 426 3.96 -12.00 -16.99
CA VAL A 426 3.27 -12.09 -15.71
C VAL A 426 1.82 -11.68 -15.91
N THR A 427 0.90 -12.52 -15.45
CA THR A 427 -0.53 -12.20 -15.46
C THR A 427 -0.87 -11.48 -14.17
N LEU A 428 -1.47 -10.30 -14.27
CA LEU A 428 -2.02 -9.55 -13.16
C LEU A 428 -3.54 -9.63 -13.20
N SER A 429 -4.15 -10.14 -12.14
CA SER A 429 -5.60 -10.28 -12.00
C SER A 429 -6.11 -9.36 -10.90
N ILE A 430 -7.05 -8.48 -11.26
CA ILE A 430 -7.76 -7.63 -10.30
C ILE A 430 -9.09 -8.31 -9.98
N GLU A 431 -9.26 -8.71 -8.73
CA GLU A 431 -10.45 -9.39 -8.23
C GLU A 431 -10.92 -8.81 -6.88
N PRO A 432 -12.16 -9.09 -6.44
CA PRO A 432 -12.58 -8.73 -5.09
C PRO A 432 -11.68 -9.36 -4.03
N ASP A 433 -11.30 -8.60 -3.00
CA ASP A 433 -10.44 -9.10 -1.92
C ASP A 433 -11.22 -9.99 -0.94
N ARG A 434 -11.44 -11.25 -1.34
CA ARG A 434 -12.21 -12.24 -0.58
C ARG A 434 -11.56 -12.59 0.75
N GLU A 435 -10.23 -12.55 0.84
CA GLU A 435 -9.52 -12.85 2.09
C GLU A 435 -9.80 -11.75 3.11
N ARG A 436 -9.69 -10.48 2.71
CA ARG A 436 -10.03 -9.36 3.58
C ARG A 436 -11.49 -9.39 4.03
N ILE A 437 -12.41 -9.73 3.13
CA ILE A 437 -13.84 -9.89 3.48
C ILE A 437 -14.02 -10.98 4.53
N LYS A 438 -13.40 -12.15 4.32
CA LYS A 438 -13.45 -13.28 5.25
C LYS A 438 -12.91 -12.89 6.62
N ASP A 439 -11.77 -12.22 6.69
CA ASP A 439 -11.17 -11.76 7.96
C ASP A 439 -12.12 -10.85 8.75
N VAL A 440 -12.73 -9.87 8.08
CA VAL A 440 -13.68 -8.95 8.72
C VAL A 440 -14.94 -9.69 9.19
N LEU A 441 -15.41 -10.70 8.45
CA LEU A 441 -16.54 -11.54 8.87
C LEU A 441 -16.19 -12.42 10.08
N ILE A 442 -14.97 -12.98 10.13
CA ILE A 442 -14.46 -13.72 11.29
C ILE A 442 -14.40 -12.81 12.52
N GLU A 443 -13.87 -11.61 12.37
CA GLU A 443 -13.81 -10.61 13.45
C GLU A 443 -15.21 -10.22 13.95
N PHE A 444 -16.16 -9.98 13.05
CA PHE A 444 -17.55 -9.72 13.40
C PHE A 444 -18.18 -10.88 14.20
N VAL A 445 -17.97 -12.13 13.77
CA VAL A 445 -18.47 -13.30 14.50
C VAL A 445 -17.79 -13.46 15.86
N ALA A 446 -16.48 -13.18 15.96
CA ALA A 446 -15.72 -13.23 17.20
C ALA A 446 -16.26 -12.21 18.22
N THR A 447 -16.46 -10.96 17.80
CA THR A 447 -17.01 -9.89 18.65
C THR A 447 -18.45 -10.17 19.07
N TYR A 448 -19.28 -10.74 18.18
CA TYR A 448 -20.62 -11.21 18.51
C TYR A 448 -20.57 -12.30 19.60
N ASN A 449 -19.71 -13.31 19.41
CA ASN A 449 -19.57 -14.42 20.34
C ASN A 449 -19.07 -13.97 21.72
N GLN A 450 -18.17 -12.99 21.75
CA GLN A 450 -17.72 -12.35 22.98
C GLN A 450 -18.89 -11.71 23.76
N VAL A 451 -19.75 -10.94 23.10
CA VAL A 451 -20.93 -10.35 23.76
C VAL A 451 -21.88 -11.43 24.29
N ILE A 452 -22.18 -12.45 23.49
CA ILE A 452 -23.06 -13.55 23.92
C ILE A 452 -22.45 -14.32 25.11
N ARG A 453 -21.13 -14.54 25.09
CA ARG A 453 -20.39 -15.20 26.17
C ARG A 453 -20.50 -14.42 27.46
N ASP A 454 -20.25 -13.12 27.39
CA ASP A 454 -20.23 -12.29 28.58
C ASP A 454 -21.65 -12.14 29.14
N ILE A 455 -22.70 -12.06 28.31
CA ILE A 455 -24.08 -12.17 28.79
C ILE A 455 -24.33 -13.52 29.48
N ASN A 456 -23.85 -14.64 28.93
CA ASN A 456 -24.03 -15.96 29.54
C ASN A 456 -23.34 -16.04 30.91
N ILE A 457 -22.09 -15.59 31.03
CA ILE A 457 -21.33 -15.55 32.28
C ILE A 457 -22.07 -14.69 33.31
N LEU A 458 -22.53 -13.49 32.92
CA LEU A 458 -23.14 -12.54 33.85
C LEU A 458 -24.55 -12.94 34.31
N THR A 459 -25.31 -13.66 33.49
CA THR A 459 -26.74 -13.94 33.78
C THR A 459 -27.04 -15.33 34.30
N ARG A 460 -26.08 -16.26 34.24
CA ARG A 460 -26.26 -17.68 34.62
C ARG A 460 -25.24 -18.09 35.68
N ASN A 461 -25.71 -18.77 36.73
CA ASN A 461 -24.86 -19.29 37.79
C ASN A 461 -24.52 -20.76 37.55
N GLN A 462 -23.73 -21.04 36.51
CA GLN A 462 -23.35 -22.39 36.05
C GLN A 462 -21.86 -22.42 35.69
N PRO A 463 -20.99 -23.08 36.50
CA PRO A 463 -19.55 -23.16 36.26
C PRO A 463 -19.15 -23.65 34.86
N GLU A 464 -19.96 -24.55 34.29
CA GLU A 464 -19.72 -25.18 32.99
C GLU A 464 -19.64 -24.14 31.85
N ILE A 465 -20.27 -22.97 32.03
CA ILE A 465 -20.21 -21.87 31.06
C ILE A 465 -18.78 -21.36 30.89
N VAL A 466 -18.02 -21.29 31.99
CA VAL A 466 -16.63 -20.81 31.99
C VAL A 466 -15.67 -21.94 31.65
N GLU A 467 -15.90 -23.14 32.21
CA GLU A 467 -15.02 -24.29 32.01
C GLU A 467 -14.91 -24.72 30.54
N GLU A 468 -16.03 -24.68 29.80
CA GLU A 468 -16.10 -25.03 28.39
C GLU A 468 -15.40 -24.03 27.45
N ILE A 469 -15.01 -22.84 27.94
CA ILE A 469 -14.27 -21.86 27.15
C ILE A 469 -12.82 -22.34 27.04
N SER A 470 -12.49 -22.94 25.89
CA SER A 470 -11.20 -23.56 25.66
C SER A 470 -10.04 -22.57 25.49
N TYR A 471 -10.34 -21.35 25.06
CA TYR A 471 -9.34 -20.33 24.75
C TYR A 471 -9.00 -19.39 25.92
N PHE A 472 -9.67 -19.52 27.07
CA PHE A 472 -9.32 -18.74 28.26
C PHE A 472 -8.08 -19.30 28.95
N THR A 473 -7.17 -18.43 29.37
CA THR A 473 -6.09 -18.79 30.30
C THR A 473 -6.65 -19.16 31.68
N PRO A 474 -5.89 -19.85 32.54
CA PRO A 474 -6.32 -20.14 33.90
C PRO A 474 -6.76 -18.89 34.68
N GLU A 475 -6.05 -17.78 34.49
CA GLU A 475 -6.33 -16.49 35.12
C GLU A 475 -7.63 -15.88 34.58
N GLU A 476 -7.86 -15.94 33.26
CA GLU A 476 -9.11 -15.46 32.66
C GLU A 476 -10.32 -16.29 33.10
N LYS A 477 -10.14 -17.60 33.33
CA LYS A 477 -11.19 -18.46 33.90
C LYS A 477 -11.51 -18.07 35.33
N GLU A 478 -10.50 -17.77 36.14
CA GLU A 478 -10.70 -17.30 37.52
C GLU A 478 -11.49 -15.97 37.54
N GLU A 479 -11.07 -14.98 36.74
CA GLU A 479 -11.77 -13.69 36.64
C GLU A 479 -13.21 -13.82 36.09
N ALA A 480 -13.43 -14.76 35.16
CA ALA A 480 -14.77 -15.06 34.66
C ALA A 480 -15.64 -15.75 35.72
N MET A 481 -15.04 -16.59 36.56
CA MET A 481 -15.71 -17.29 37.65
C MET A 481 -16.16 -16.31 38.75
N GLU A 482 -15.36 -15.30 39.07
CA GLU A 482 -15.73 -14.25 40.03
C GLU A 482 -16.97 -13.46 39.58
N ARG A 483 -17.13 -13.26 38.27
CA ARG A 483 -18.26 -12.52 37.69
C ARG A 483 -19.48 -13.39 37.37
N LEU A 484 -19.36 -14.71 37.55
CA LEU A 484 -20.38 -15.69 37.18
C LEU A 484 -21.69 -15.42 37.93
N GLY A 485 -22.78 -15.22 37.19
CA GLY A 485 -24.10 -14.96 37.74
C GLY A 485 -24.26 -13.62 38.48
N SER A 486 -23.26 -12.72 38.43
CA SER A 486 -23.28 -11.43 39.14
C SER A 486 -24.45 -10.51 38.75
N LEU A 487 -25.01 -10.69 37.54
CA LEU A 487 -26.18 -9.97 37.02
C LEU A 487 -27.34 -10.94 36.71
N GLN A 488 -27.48 -12.00 37.51
CA GLN A 488 -28.58 -12.95 37.39
C GLN A 488 -29.93 -12.23 37.46
N GLY A 489 -30.85 -12.60 36.56
CA GLY A 489 -32.18 -11.99 36.47
C GLY A 489 -32.24 -10.64 35.77
N ASN A 490 -31.11 -10.10 35.28
CA ASN A 490 -31.13 -8.86 34.51
C ASN A 490 -31.88 -9.03 33.18
N SER A 491 -33.01 -8.34 33.03
CA SER A 491 -33.86 -8.42 31.84
C SER A 491 -33.25 -7.73 30.61
N THR A 492 -32.39 -6.73 30.81
CA THR A 492 -31.75 -5.98 29.73
C THR A 492 -30.77 -6.86 28.98
N LEU A 493 -29.87 -7.55 29.70
CA LEU A 493 -28.90 -8.47 29.10
C LEU A 493 -29.60 -9.61 28.34
N ASN A 494 -30.65 -10.18 28.91
CA ASN A 494 -31.45 -11.21 28.25
C ASN A 494 -32.17 -10.68 27.00
N THR A 495 -32.66 -9.45 27.03
CA THR A 495 -33.29 -8.81 25.85
C THR A 495 -32.29 -8.62 24.72
N ILE A 496 -31.08 -8.12 25.03
CA ILE A 496 -30.00 -7.96 24.05
C ILE A 496 -29.67 -9.31 23.43
N LYS A 497 -29.42 -10.34 24.24
CA LYS A 497 -29.11 -11.69 23.77
C LYS A 497 -30.19 -12.25 22.83
N ASN A 498 -31.46 -12.21 23.25
CA ASN A 498 -32.55 -12.77 22.47
C ASN A 498 -32.73 -12.04 21.13
N ARG A 499 -32.59 -10.70 21.14
CA ARG A 499 -32.68 -9.90 19.91
C ARG A 499 -31.51 -10.14 18.98
N LEU A 500 -30.28 -10.22 19.49
CA LEU A 500 -29.10 -10.58 18.72
C LEU A 500 -29.28 -11.94 18.02
N GLN A 501 -29.71 -12.97 18.77
CA GLN A 501 -29.99 -14.29 18.20
C GLN A 501 -31.07 -14.22 17.12
N THR A 502 -32.17 -13.49 17.38
CA THR A 502 -33.26 -13.31 16.40
C THR A 502 -32.75 -12.65 15.12
N ILE A 503 -31.96 -11.59 15.23
CA ILE A 503 -31.38 -10.85 14.11
C ILE A 503 -30.50 -11.79 13.26
N THR A 504 -29.63 -12.58 13.87
CA THR A 504 -28.73 -13.50 13.14
C THR A 504 -29.45 -14.68 12.47
N MET A 505 -30.65 -15.03 12.93
CA MET A 505 -31.46 -16.13 12.39
C MET A 505 -32.59 -15.65 11.46
N SER A 506 -32.79 -14.33 11.33
CA SER A 506 -33.84 -13.77 10.50
C SER A 506 -33.46 -13.79 9.02
N PRO A 507 -34.44 -13.94 8.10
CA PRO A 507 -34.21 -13.77 6.68
C PRO A 507 -34.06 -12.28 6.31
N TYR A 508 -33.13 -11.98 5.40
CA TYR A 508 -32.91 -10.67 4.80
C TYR A 508 -33.10 -10.74 3.29
N ASP A 509 -33.55 -9.65 2.69
CA ASP A 509 -33.77 -9.60 1.26
C ASP A 509 -32.45 -9.35 0.53
N THR A 510 -32.20 -10.18 -0.50
CA THR A 510 -31.04 -10.07 -1.38
C THR A 510 -31.48 -10.29 -2.82
N ARG A 511 -30.64 -9.89 -3.77
CA ARG A 511 -30.82 -10.13 -5.21
C ARG A 511 -30.90 -11.61 -5.59
N ALA A 512 -30.37 -12.49 -4.75
CA ALA A 512 -30.42 -13.94 -4.97
C ALA A 512 -31.77 -14.54 -4.55
N GLY A 513 -32.71 -13.75 -4.02
CA GLY A 513 -33.99 -14.24 -3.56
C GLY A 513 -33.81 -15.34 -2.52
N ASN A 514 -34.59 -16.43 -2.61
CA ASN A 514 -34.55 -17.51 -1.62
C ASN A 514 -33.23 -18.31 -1.57
N ASP A 515 -32.37 -18.17 -2.57
CA ASP A 515 -31.08 -18.87 -2.61
C ASP A 515 -30.11 -18.31 -1.56
N MET A 516 -30.28 -17.04 -1.14
CA MET A 516 -29.44 -16.41 -0.12
C MET A 516 -30.19 -15.34 0.67
N ARG A 517 -30.81 -15.72 1.79
CA ARG A 517 -31.51 -14.83 2.73
C ARG A 517 -31.06 -15.00 4.18
N LEU A 518 -30.30 -16.05 4.47
CA LEU A 518 -29.89 -16.42 5.83
C LEU A 518 -28.37 -16.48 5.92
N LEU A 519 -27.82 -16.07 7.06
CA LEU A 519 -26.40 -16.26 7.36
C LEU A 519 -25.98 -17.74 7.27
N ALA A 520 -26.89 -18.65 7.61
CA ALA A 520 -26.63 -20.08 7.53
C ALA A 520 -26.31 -20.55 6.11
N GLN A 521 -26.82 -19.87 5.08
CA GLN A 521 -26.54 -20.19 3.67
C GLN A 521 -25.14 -19.73 3.23
N VAL A 522 -24.52 -18.80 3.95
CA VAL A 522 -23.11 -18.39 3.72
C VAL A 522 -22.14 -19.07 4.70
N GLY A 523 -22.58 -20.12 5.39
CA GLY A 523 -21.76 -20.88 6.32
C GLY A 523 -21.61 -20.23 7.70
N ILE A 524 -22.44 -19.26 8.08
CA ILE A 524 -22.42 -18.63 9.40
C ILE A 524 -23.70 -18.99 10.15
N ALA A 525 -23.62 -19.85 11.15
CA ALA A 525 -24.79 -20.32 11.90
C ALA A 525 -24.39 -20.83 13.27
N THR A 526 -25.36 -21.02 14.15
CA THR A 526 -25.13 -21.67 15.47
C THR A 526 -24.79 -23.17 15.36
N ASN A 527 -24.76 -23.72 14.15
CA ASN A 527 -24.45 -25.11 13.83
C ASN A 527 -23.69 -25.28 12.49
N ALA A 528 -22.94 -24.26 12.06
CA ALA A 528 -22.31 -24.23 10.73
C ALA A 528 -21.29 -25.37 10.49
N SER A 529 -20.62 -25.85 11.54
CA SER A 529 -19.55 -26.85 11.43
C SER A 529 -20.02 -28.31 11.40
N SER A 530 -21.31 -28.59 11.66
CA SER A 530 -21.79 -29.97 11.80
C SER A 530 -22.26 -30.58 10.49
N GLN A 531 -21.32 -31.00 9.63
CA GLN A 531 -21.62 -31.98 8.59
C GLN A 531 -21.67 -33.38 9.22
N GLY A 532 -22.83 -33.73 9.80
CA GLY A 532 -23.10 -35.06 10.34
C GLY A 532 -23.30 -35.11 11.86
N GLY A 533 -24.55 -34.96 12.30
CA GLY A 533 -25.23 -35.77 13.33
C GLY A 533 -24.58 -36.15 14.67
N ALA A 534 -23.43 -35.62 15.09
CA ALA A 534 -22.76 -36.05 16.32
C ALA A 534 -22.70 -34.93 17.38
N GLY A 535 -23.49 -35.12 18.44
CA GLY A 535 -23.35 -34.47 19.75
C GLY A 535 -23.98 -33.08 19.85
N ILE A 536 -24.91 -32.88 20.79
CA ILE A 536 -25.33 -31.55 21.24
C ILE A 536 -24.12 -30.95 21.97
N ASN A 537 -23.33 -30.11 21.31
CA ASN A 537 -22.30 -29.34 22.02
C ASN A 537 -23.01 -28.33 22.93
N ALA A 538 -22.70 -28.32 24.22
CA ALA A 538 -23.32 -27.41 25.19
C ALA A 538 -23.10 -25.92 24.82
N SER A 539 -22.00 -25.61 24.11
CA SER A 539 -21.75 -24.33 23.44
C SER A 539 -22.83 -23.95 22.41
N ARG A 540 -23.43 -24.91 21.68
CA ARG A 540 -24.46 -24.65 20.64
C ARG A 540 -25.79 -24.17 21.22
N LEU A 541 -26.13 -24.61 22.43
CA LEU A 541 -27.35 -24.19 23.15
C LEU A 541 -27.24 -22.77 23.73
N ARG A 542 -26.07 -22.14 23.64
CA ARG A 542 -25.80 -20.84 24.25
C ARG A 542 -25.89 -19.66 23.27
N GLY A 543 -26.03 -19.95 21.97
CA GLY A 543 -26.28 -18.97 20.90
C GLY A 543 -25.03 -18.36 20.27
N TYR A 544 -23.89 -19.05 20.39
CA TYR A 544 -22.68 -18.71 19.66
C TYR A 544 -22.83 -19.03 18.17
N LEU A 545 -22.28 -18.18 17.32
CA LEU A 545 -22.13 -18.43 15.89
C LEU A 545 -20.84 -19.21 15.62
N GLU A 546 -20.91 -20.12 14.67
CA GLU A 546 -19.78 -20.85 14.10
C GLU A 546 -19.64 -20.45 12.63
N ILE A 547 -18.42 -20.53 12.10
CA ILE A 547 -18.12 -20.30 10.68
C ILE A 547 -17.68 -21.61 10.06
N ASN A 548 -18.30 -21.97 8.95
CA ASN A 548 -17.77 -22.96 8.02
C ASN A 548 -17.01 -22.21 6.92
N GLU A 549 -15.68 -22.13 7.07
CA GLU A 549 -14.81 -21.37 6.16
C GLU A 549 -14.98 -21.82 4.71
N SER A 550 -15.06 -23.14 4.45
CA SER A 550 -15.24 -23.64 3.09
C SER A 550 -16.56 -23.22 2.45
N ALA A 551 -17.65 -23.17 3.22
CA ALA A 551 -18.95 -22.71 2.73
C ALA A 551 -18.95 -21.20 2.53
N LEU A 552 -18.26 -20.46 3.40
CA LEU A 552 -18.08 -19.01 3.28
C LEU A 552 -17.26 -18.65 2.04
N ASP A 553 -16.12 -19.32 1.82
CA ASP A 553 -15.28 -19.16 0.63
C ASP A 553 -16.09 -19.42 -0.65
N GLN A 554 -16.89 -20.50 -0.67
CA GLN A 554 -17.77 -20.80 -1.79
C GLN A 554 -18.83 -19.71 -2.02
N ALA A 555 -19.45 -19.19 -0.96
CA ALA A 555 -20.43 -18.12 -1.06
C ALA A 555 -19.82 -16.82 -1.59
N LEU A 556 -18.63 -16.44 -1.10
CA LEU A 556 -17.87 -15.28 -1.56
C LEU A 556 -17.39 -15.43 -3.02
N LEU A 557 -17.14 -16.65 -3.47
CA LEU A 557 -16.76 -16.93 -4.86
C LEU A 557 -17.95 -16.87 -5.81
N GLN A 558 -19.10 -17.45 -5.43
CA GLN A 558 -20.26 -17.61 -6.31
C GLN A 558 -21.19 -16.41 -6.34
N ASN A 559 -21.39 -15.73 -5.21
CA ASN A 559 -22.41 -14.69 -5.10
C ASN A 559 -22.05 -13.59 -4.09
N LEU A 560 -20.83 -13.06 -4.19
CA LEU A 560 -20.33 -11.96 -3.37
C LEU A 560 -21.36 -10.82 -3.17
N PRO A 561 -22.07 -10.37 -4.21
CA PRO A 561 -22.99 -9.25 -4.00
C PRO A 561 -24.21 -9.60 -3.16
N ALA A 562 -24.71 -10.83 -3.21
CA ALA A 562 -25.78 -11.28 -2.32
C ALA A 562 -25.26 -11.46 -0.88
N VAL A 563 -24.01 -11.90 -0.70
CA VAL A 563 -23.37 -11.93 0.63
C VAL A 563 -23.29 -10.54 1.23
N LYS A 564 -22.86 -9.53 0.45
CA LYS A 564 -22.84 -8.13 0.87
C LYS A 564 -24.22 -7.67 1.37
N GLU A 565 -25.27 -7.95 0.61
CA GLU A 565 -26.64 -7.56 0.94
C GLU A 565 -27.18 -8.20 2.23
N LEU A 566 -26.71 -9.41 2.60
CA LEU A 566 -27.06 -10.01 3.89
C LEU A 566 -26.60 -9.17 5.08
N PHE A 567 -25.48 -8.46 4.96
CA PHE A 567 -24.95 -7.63 6.04
C PHE A 567 -25.45 -6.19 5.97
N GLY A 568 -25.68 -5.67 4.77
CA GLY A 568 -26.24 -4.34 4.55
C GLY A 568 -26.83 -4.18 3.15
N THR A 569 -28.09 -3.78 3.07
CA THR A 569 -28.74 -3.42 1.80
C THR A 569 -29.54 -2.13 1.96
N ASP A 570 -29.66 -1.39 0.87
CA ASP A 570 -30.55 -0.25 0.69
C ASP A 570 -31.85 -0.76 0.09
N SER A 571 -32.93 -0.76 0.88
CA SER A 571 -34.21 -1.35 0.48
C SER A 571 -35.11 -0.41 -0.30
N ASP A 572 -34.88 0.91 -0.26
CA ASP A 572 -35.73 1.94 -0.88
C ASP A 572 -35.05 2.75 -2.00
N GLY A 573 -33.74 2.54 -2.19
CA GLY A 573 -32.94 3.12 -3.27
C GLY A 573 -32.44 4.53 -2.98
N ASP A 574 -32.44 4.98 -1.72
CA ASP A 574 -32.00 6.32 -1.31
C ASP A 574 -30.47 6.45 -1.06
N LEU A 575 -29.72 5.37 -1.34
CA LEU A 575 -28.28 5.21 -1.11
C LEU A 575 -27.89 5.07 0.38
N LEU A 576 -28.84 4.87 1.28
CA LEU A 576 -28.61 4.58 2.69
C LEU A 576 -29.00 3.13 3.00
N VAL A 577 -28.09 2.43 3.70
CA VAL A 577 -28.38 1.09 4.20
C VAL A 577 -29.41 1.16 5.32
N ASP A 578 -30.50 0.41 5.19
CA ASP A 578 -31.63 0.37 6.13
C ASP A 578 -32.05 -1.07 6.54
N SER A 579 -31.39 -2.07 5.95
CA SER A 579 -31.62 -3.49 6.19
C SER A 579 -30.33 -4.30 6.17
N GLY A 580 -30.40 -5.57 6.59
CA GLY A 580 -29.26 -6.48 6.74
C GLY A 580 -28.89 -6.75 8.20
N VAL A 581 -28.20 -7.88 8.44
CA VAL A 581 -27.83 -8.34 9.79
C VAL A 581 -27.02 -7.28 10.52
N ALA A 582 -25.99 -6.73 9.86
CA ALA A 582 -25.05 -5.84 10.51
C ALA A 582 -25.70 -4.48 10.81
N PHE A 583 -26.53 -3.99 9.90
CA PHE A 583 -27.39 -2.82 10.16
C PHE A 583 -28.31 -3.03 11.37
N LYS A 584 -29.01 -4.17 11.45
CA LYS A 584 -29.92 -4.46 12.57
C LYS A 584 -29.20 -4.61 13.89
N ILE A 585 -27.95 -5.09 13.90
CA ILE A 585 -27.11 -5.10 15.11
C ILE A 585 -26.72 -3.68 15.52
N ASP A 586 -26.29 -2.80 14.60
CA ASP A 586 -26.02 -1.39 14.92
C ASP A 586 -27.26 -0.69 15.49
N GLU A 587 -28.42 -0.87 14.84
CA GLU A 587 -29.71 -0.34 15.26
C GLU A 587 -30.06 -0.80 16.68
N LEU A 588 -29.86 -2.09 16.98
CA LEU A 588 -30.11 -2.65 18.30
C LEU A 588 -29.18 -2.09 19.36
N MET A 589 -27.88 -1.97 19.07
CA MET A 589 -26.87 -1.57 20.06
C MET A 589 -26.90 -0.08 20.37
N ARG A 590 -27.25 0.76 19.38
CA ARG A 590 -27.24 2.23 19.47
C ARG A 590 -27.85 2.81 20.76
N PRO A 591 -29.10 2.50 21.17
CA PRO A 591 -29.68 3.07 22.39
C PRO A 591 -28.97 2.67 23.69
N PHE A 592 -28.20 1.58 23.68
CA PHE A 592 -27.46 1.11 24.85
C PHE A 592 -26.13 1.82 25.02
N VAL A 593 -25.39 1.99 23.92
CA VAL A 593 -23.97 2.41 23.95
C VAL A 593 -23.74 3.89 23.59
N GLN A 594 -24.71 4.56 22.98
CA GLN A 594 -24.59 5.98 22.66
C GLN A 594 -24.38 6.82 23.93
N THR A 595 -23.81 8.02 23.78
CA THR A 595 -23.65 8.97 24.89
C THR A 595 -24.99 9.24 25.57
N GLY A 596 -25.07 9.01 26.89
CA GLY A 596 -26.32 9.12 27.65
C GLY A 596 -27.31 7.97 27.40
N GLY A 597 -26.86 6.87 26.80
CA GLY A 597 -27.65 5.66 26.57
C GLY A 597 -28.00 4.90 27.85
N ILE A 598 -28.65 3.75 27.66
CA ILE A 598 -29.19 2.92 28.74
C ILE A 598 -28.08 2.47 29.70
N ILE A 599 -26.93 2.05 29.19
CA ILE A 599 -25.85 1.54 30.06
C ILE A 599 -25.23 2.68 30.87
N THR A 600 -24.95 3.82 30.25
CA THR A 600 -24.47 5.02 30.96
C THR A 600 -25.42 5.43 32.08
N THR A 601 -26.73 5.42 31.80
CA THR A 601 -27.77 5.76 32.80
C THR A 601 -27.78 4.77 33.96
N ASN A 602 -27.61 3.47 33.68
CA ASN A 602 -27.51 2.43 34.71
C ASN A 602 -26.24 2.61 35.56
N THR A 603 -25.09 2.85 34.94
CA THR A 603 -23.82 3.11 35.64
C THR A 603 -23.95 4.32 36.56
N GLN A 604 -24.53 5.43 36.11
CA GLN A 604 -24.79 6.61 36.95
C GLN A 604 -25.77 6.36 38.10
N SER A 605 -26.69 5.41 37.96
CA SER A 605 -27.56 4.99 39.05
C SER A 605 -26.80 4.18 40.11
N ILE A 606 -25.84 3.36 39.68
CA ILE A 606 -24.96 2.60 40.56
C ILE A 606 -23.98 3.54 41.27
N ASP A 607 -23.39 4.51 40.57
CA ASP A 607 -22.51 5.53 41.16
C ASP A 607 -23.20 6.26 42.32
N ARG A 608 -24.43 6.73 42.11
CA ARG A 608 -25.23 7.35 43.18
C ARG A 608 -25.59 6.41 44.34
N GLN A 609 -25.55 5.10 44.15
CA GLN A 609 -25.71 4.14 45.25
C GLN A 609 -24.41 3.93 46.01
N ILE A 610 -23.27 3.93 45.31
CA ILE A 610 -21.94 3.88 45.90
C ILE A 610 -21.74 5.12 46.77
N ASP A 611 -22.00 6.33 46.24
CA ASP A 611 -21.84 7.59 46.97
C ASP A 611 -22.63 7.60 48.29
N ARG A 612 -23.89 7.13 48.26
CA ARG A 612 -24.72 7.01 49.47
C ARG A 612 -24.21 5.95 50.44
N THR A 613 -23.72 4.84 49.93
CA THR A 613 -23.14 3.77 50.77
C THR A 613 -21.84 4.27 51.43
N ASP A 614 -21.06 5.09 50.74
CA ASP A 614 -19.86 5.75 51.28
C ASP A 614 -20.18 6.74 52.39
N GLU A 615 -21.23 7.56 52.22
CA GLU A 615 -21.74 8.44 53.28
C GLU A 615 -22.20 7.65 54.51
N GLU A 616 -22.89 6.51 54.30
CA GLU A 616 -23.32 5.60 55.38
C GLU A 616 -22.12 4.95 56.09
N ILE A 617 -21.11 4.49 55.35
CA ILE A 617 -19.86 3.92 55.88
C ILE A 617 -19.15 4.95 56.76
N SER A 618 -18.91 6.16 56.26
CA SER A 618 -18.20 7.21 57.00
C SER A 618 -18.94 7.58 58.29
N SER A 619 -20.27 7.69 58.23
CA SER A 619 -21.09 7.95 59.42
C SER A 619 -21.00 6.84 60.47
N TYR A 620 -20.88 5.58 60.03
CA TYR A 620 -20.79 4.43 60.92
C TYR A 620 -19.38 4.24 61.51
N GLU A 621 -18.33 4.58 60.76
CA GLU A 621 -16.95 4.64 61.26
C GLU A 621 -16.81 5.66 62.40
N ASP A 622 -17.39 6.85 62.23
CA ASP A 622 -17.44 7.89 63.28
C ASP A 622 -18.20 7.39 64.53
N TYR A 623 -19.33 6.70 64.32
CA TYR A 623 -20.09 6.08 65.40
C TYR A 623 -19.28 5.03 66.16
N LEU A 624 -18.59 4.13 65.45
CA LEU A 624 -17.76 3.08 66.03
C LEU A 624 -16.58 3.64 66.83
N ALA A 625 -15.92 4.69 66.32
CA ALA A 625 -14.85 5.37 67.06
C ALA A 625 -15.36 5.95 68.39
N GLY A 626 -16.54 6.58 68.36
CA GLY A 626 -17.20 7.06 69.58
C GLY A 626 -17.63 5.93 70.52
N TYR A 627 -18.10 4.81 69.98
CA TYR A 627 -18.48 3.63 70.75
C TYR A 627 -17.29 2.99 71.45
N GLU A 628 -16.18 2.77 70.73
CA GLU A 628 -14.93 2.26 71.28
C GLU A 628 -14.43 3.13 72.43
N GLN A 629 -14.42 4.46 72.25
CA GLN A 629 -14.00 5.39 73.31
C GLN A 629 -14.90 5.28 74.56
N ARG A 630 -16.22 5.20 74.39
CA ARG A 630 -17.16 5.02 75.51
C ARG A 630 -16.92 3.69 76.23
N MET A 631 -16.68 2.61 75.49
CA MET A 631 -16.37 1.31 76.08
C MET A 631 -15.04 1.37 76.85
N LYS A 632 -13.99 1.94 76.28
CA LYS A 632 -12.69 2.15 76.99
C LYS A 632 -12.87 2.91 78.30
N GLU A 633 -13.67 3.99 78.31
CA GLU A 633 -13.96 4.75 79.52
C GLU A 633 -14.76 3.94 80.56
N GLN A 634 -15.79 3.21 80.14
CA GLN A 634 -16.62 2.40 81.05
C GLN A 634 -15.81 1.27 81.69
N PHE A 635 -15.06 0.51 80.90
CA PHE A 635 -14.20 -0.58 81.39
C PHE A 635 -13.04 -0.05 82.24
N GLY A 636 -12.45 1.10 81.88
CA GLY A 636 -11.43 1.76 82.71
C GLY A 636 -11.95 2.23 84.07
N ARG A 637 -13.19 2.77 84.13
CA ARG A 637 -13.86 3.11 85.39
C ARG A 637 -14.17 1.87 86.23
N MET A 638 -14.62 0.79 85.59
CA MET A 638 -14.89 -0.49 86.25
C MET A 638 -13.61 -1.07 86.85
N GLU A 639 -12.51 -1.10 86.11
CA GLU A 639 -11.20 -1.58 86.58
C GLU A 639 -10.70 -0.73 87.77
N SER A 640 -10.86 0.59 87.70
CA SER A 640 -10.54 1.50 88.81
C SER A 640 -11.39 1.22 90.05
N ALA A 641 -12.69 0.97 89.87
CA ALA A 641 -13.61 0.62 90.96
C ALA A 641 -13.25 -0.73 91.59
N ILE A 642 -12.97 -1.76 90.79
CA ILE A 642 -12.52 -3.08 91.27
C ILE A 642 -11.20 -2.96 92.04
N ASN A 643 -10.23 -2.20 91.51
CA ASN A 643 -8.95 -1.95 92.18
C ASN A 643 -9.14 -1.23 93.53
N SER A 644 -10.07 -0.27 93.61
CA SER A 644 -10.41 0.41 94.85
C SER A 644 -11.07 -0.52 95.88
N LEU A 645 -11.99 -1.39 95.43
CA LEU A 645 -12.65 -2.40 96.25
C LEU A 645 -11.66 -3.47 96.74
N GLU A 646 -10.70 -3.87 95.91
CA GLU A 646 -9.61 -4.77 96.31
C GLU A 646 -8.70 -4.13 97.35
N THR A 647 -8.33 -2.86 97.16
CA THR A 647 -7.52 -2.11 98.12
C THR A 647 -8.25 -2.03 99.46
N GLN A 648 -9.53 -1.66 99.44
CA GLN A 648 -10.39 -1.64 100.62
C GLN A 648 -10.54 -3.02 101.26
N SER A 649 -10.65 -4.09 100.46
CA SER A 649 -10.69 -5.48 100.94
C SER A 649 -9.38 -5.91 101.59
N ARG A 650 -8.22 -5.55 101.01
CA ARG A 650 -6.89 -5.81 101.60
C ARG A 650 -6.69 -5.00 102.88
N ASP A 651 -7.16 -3.76 102.93
CA ASP A 651 -7.13 -2.93 104.15
C ASP A 651 -8.01 -3.56 105.24
N ILE A 652 -9.22 -4.04 104.90
CA ILE A 652 -10.10 -4.78 105.82
C ILE A 652 -9.46 -6.10 106.30
N GLN A 653 -8.76 -6.83 105.42
CA GLN A 653 -8.03 -8.04 105.80
C GLN A 653 -6.81 -7.73 106.69
N GLY A 654 -6.15 -6.61 106.47
CA GLY A 654 -5.07 -6.09 107.32
C GLY A 654 -5.55 -5.61 108.70
N LEU A 655 -6.83 -5.25 108.82
CA LEU A 655 -7.50 -4.94 110.09
C LEU A 655 -7.93 -6.19 110.88
N ASN A 656 -7.60 -7.40 110.42
CA ASN A 656 -7.80 -8.65 111.19
C ASN A 656 -6.46 -9.14 111.78
N PRO A 657 -6.00 -8.57 112.91
CA PRO A 657 -4.83 -9.08 113.62
C PRO A 657 -5.14 -10.45 114.24
N GLN A 658 -4.09 -11.26 114.33
CA GLN A 658 -3.94 -12.40 115.23
C GLN A 658 -4.97 -12.47 116.37
N ASN A 659 -5.88 -13.43 116.30
CA ASN A 659 -6.39 -14.16 117.46
C ASN A 659 -5.97 -15.63 117.30
N GLN A 660 -4.66 -15.86 117.46
CA GLN A 660 -4.12 -17.10 118.02
C GLN A 660 -3.39 -16.72 119.30
N ASN A 661 -4.14 -16.69 120.40
CA ASN A 661 -3.81 -17.36 121.68
C ASN A 661 -4.94 -17.13 122.68
#